data_AF-A0A9X3WXL4-F1
#
_entry.id   AF-A0A9X3WXL4-F1
#
_cell.length_a   1.000
_cell.length_b   1.000
_cell.length_c   1.000
_cell.angle_alpha   90.00
_cell.angle_beta   90.00
_cell.angle_gamma   90.00
#
_symmetry.space_group_name_H-M   'P 1'
#
loop_
_entity.id
_entity.type
_entity.pdbx_description
1 polymer ?
#
loop_
_entity_poly.entity_id
_entity_poly.type
_entity_poly.pdbx_seq_one_letter_code
_entity_poly.pdbx_strand_id
1 'polypeptide(L)'
;MALNVTQKLIQDHLVAGQMTPGEEIGLKIDQTLTQDATGTMVMLELEAMGLDHAKTEASAQYVDHNVIQVDNKNPDDHLFLQSASRRFGIHYSRPGNGVSHPVHMQRLAQPGKTLLGADSHTCANGCMGMLAMGAGGIDVAMAIAGEPFYVKMPKVWGIEVTGDLPDWVSAKDIILELLRRHDVKGGVGRVIEYYGPGLNSLSAMDRHVIANMGAELGATGTVFPSDNEIKRFLKEQEREDDWIELKADKGATYDLHEELNLSELEPLIAKPSSPGNVVPVKDIAGTPIYQSYVGSSANPGYRDFAVAAEIVKNKQIANGISFDINPTSRQVLTDLVKEGHIGSLLQAGARLHQAGCNGCIGMGQAPATGRNSLRTTPRNFPGRSGTKEDSVFLCSPETAAASALTGEITDPRTLEIDYPNIQDPKKPTIDINLLEKPLSLEEAREIELYKGPNIASIPEMDQLPDQLEVPILLKMGDNISTDEILAGGARVLPFRSNLPEISKFAFEIIDESYYDRGMKSRDQSGHAIVAGFNYGQGSSREHAALAPRHLGLRVALVKDFARIHWQNLVNFGILPITFVQEKDYDSLEQGDVLLLSDLRKTIQQAKEFTVEVKGKNKRIPVQLALSGRQIDMMLKGGLINWVKDRQKNQV
;
A
#
# COMPACT_ATOMS: atom_id res chain seq x y z
N MET A 1 -31.38 8.48 9.19
CA MET A 1 -30.34 9.25 9.90
C MET A 1 -29.59 10.03 8.84
N ALA A 2 -29.24 11.29 9.07
CA ALA A 2 -28.41 12.04 8.13
C ALA A 2 -27.01 11.43 8.10
N LEU A 3 -26.49 11.10 6.91
CA LEU A 3 -25.22 10.41 6.73
C LEU A 3 -24.15 11.35 6.18
N ASN A 4 -22.94 11.22 6.70
CA ASN A 4 -21.75 11.83 6.09
C ASN A 4 -21.34 11.06 4.82
N VAL A 5 -20.40 11.59 4.02
CA VAL A 5 -20.05 10.99 2.72
C VAL A 5 -19.51 9.57 2.89
N THR A 6 -18.65 9.37 3.88
CA THR A 6 -18.04 8.08 4.22
C THR A 6 -19.11 7.05 4.57
N GLN A 7 -20.08 7.42 5.40
CA GLN A 7 -21.19 6.54 5.77
C GLN A 7 -22.07 6.18 4.58
N LYS A 8 -22.33 7.11 3.65
CA LYS A 8 -23.05 6.79 2.40
C LYS A 8 -22.30 5.78 1.56
N LEU A 9 -21.00 6.01 1.34
CA LEU A 9 -20.13 5.09 0.60
C LEU A 9 -20.12 3.69 1.25
N ILE A 10 -19.97 3.61 2.57
CA ILE A 10 -20.00 2.32 3.28
C ILE A 10 -21.37 1.67 3.16
N GLN A 11 -22.47 2.41 3.35
CA GLN A 11 -23.83 1.90 3.28
C GLN A 11 -24.14 1.30 1.90
N ASP A 12 -23.77 1.99 0.83
CA ASP A 12 -24.06 1.56 -0.55
C ASP A 12 -23.29 0.29 -0.95
N HIS A 13 -22.21 -0.04 -0.24
CA HIS A 13 -21.34 -1.18 -0.55
C HIS A 13 -21.32 -2.25 0.56
N LEU A 14 -22.14 -2.11 1.60
CA LEU A 14 -22.19 -3.03 2.72
C LEU A 14 -22.86 -4.35 2.30
N VAL A 15 -22.11 -5.45 2.36
CA VAL A 15 -22.61 -6.80 2.07
C VAL A 15 -22.71 -7.70 3.31
N ALA A 16 -22.02 -7.33 4.40
CA ALA A 16 -22.08 -8.04 5.67
C ALA A 16 -21.76 -7.10 6.86
N GLY A 17 -22.31 -7.43 8.03
CA GLY A 17 -22.07 -6.69 9.28
C GLY A 17 -23.03 -5.50 9.48
N GLN A 18 -22.78 -4.72 10.52
CA GLN A 18 -23.49 -3.48 10.83
C GLN A 18 -22.51 -2.32 10.90
N MET A 19 -22.95 -1.11 10.55
CA MET A 19 -22.13 0.11 10.58
C MET A 19 -21.91 0.65 12.01
N THR A 20 -21.67 -0.24 12.97
CA THR A 20 -21.32 0.09 14.34
C THR A 20 -19.79 0.16 14.44
N PRO A 21 -19.19 1.33 14.79
CA PRO A 21 -17.74 1.46 14.84
C PRO A 21 -17.06 0.36 15.68
N GLY A 22 -16.03 -0.25 15.11
CA GLY A 22 -15.27 -1.34 15.72
C GLY A 22 -15.76 -2.77 15.41
N GLU A 23 -17.00 -2.94 14.93
CA GLU A 23 -17.50 -4.23 14.43
C GLU A 23 -16.92 -4.56 13.06
N GLU A 24 -16.84 -5.85 12.70
CA GLU A 24 -16.41 -6.26 11.37
C GLU A 24 -17.53 -6.04 10.34
N ILE A 25 -17.18 -5.42 9.22
CA ILE A 25 -18.04 -5.21 8.06
C ILE A 25 -17.41 -5.83 6.82
N GLY A 26 -18.25 -6.34 5.91
CA GLY A 26 -17.85 -6.78 4.58
C GLY A 26 -18.30 -5.76 3.56
N LEU A 27 -17.38 -5.31 2.70
CA LEU A 27 -17.61 -4.33 1.66
C LEU A 27 -17.44 -4.96 0.27
N LYS A 28 -18.37 -4.69 -0.63
CA LYS A 28 -18.14 -4.89 -2.08
C LYS A 28 -17.08 -3.90 -2.52
N ILE A 29 -16.15 -4.37 -3.35
CA ILE A 29 -15.11 -3.54 -3.98
C ILE A 29 -15.42 -3.40 -5.47
N ASP A 30 -15.58 -2.18 -5.98
CA ASP A 30 -15.88 -1.93 -7.39
C ASP A 30 -14.60 -1.85 -8.22
N GLN A 31 -13.55 -1.23 -7.68
CA GLN A 31 -12.29 -1.04 -8.37
C GLN A 31 -11.10 -1.61 -7.60
N THR A 32 -10.08 -2.10 -8.30
CA THR A 32 -8.81 -2.47 -7.68
C THR A 32 -7.59 -1.95 -8.41
N LEU A 33 -6.51 -1.81 -7.65
CA LEU A 33 -5.23 -1.29 -8.14
C LEU A 33 -4.07 -2.11 -7.60
N THR A 34 -3.15 -2.50 -8.47
CA THR A 34 -1.88 -3.15 -8.10
C THR A 34 -0.73 -2.42 -8.78
N GLN A 35 0.45 -2.46 -8.15
CA GLN A 35 1.70 -1.92 -8.71
C GLN A 35 2.70 -3.06 -8.87
N ASP A 36 3.74 -2.92 -9.68
CA ASP A 36 4.57 -4.04 -10.14
C ASP A 36 5.36 -4.78 -9.04
N ALA A 37 5.64 -4.13 -7.90
CA ALA A 37 6.30 -4.76 -6.76
C ALA A 37 5.37 -5.60 -5.85
N THR A 38 4.05 -5.46 -5.96
CA THR A 38 3.05 -6.30 -5.25
C THR A 38 2.16 -7.11 -6.18
N GLY A 39 1.95 -6.59 -7.38
CA GLY A 39 1.09 -7.14 -8.41
C GLY A 39 1.52 -8.51 -8.92
N THR A 40 2.83 -8.80 -8.96
CA THR A 40 3.28 -10.12 -9.42
C THR A 40 2.75 -11.24 -8.52
N MET A 41 2.76 -11.05 -7.20
CA MET A 41 2.18 -12.01 -6.27
C MET A 41 0.66 -12.08 -6.43
N VAL A 42 -0.02 -10.94 -6.55
CA VAL A 42 -1.47 -10.92 -6.81
C VAL A 42 -1.83 -11.73 -8.06
N MET A 43 -1.12 -11.55 -9.17
CA MET A 43 -1.40 -12.30 -10.40
C MET A 43 -1.15 -13.81 -10.24
N LEU A 44 -0.13 -14.22 -9.48
CA LEU A 44 0.12 -15.63 -9.16
C LEU A 44 -0.96 -16.21 -8.24
N GLU A 45 -1.52 -15.41 -7.35
CA GLU A 45 -2.67 -15.79 -6.51
C GLU A 45 -3.94 -15.97 -7.35
N LEU A 46 -4.22 -15.06 -8.29
CA LEU A 46 -5.33 -15.20 -9.24
C LEU A 46 -5.19 -16.46 -10.11
N GLU A 47 -3.98 -16.74 -10.58
CA GLU A 47 -3.67 -17.99 -11.29
C GLU A 47 -3.95 -19.21 -10.40
N ALA A 48 -3.47 -19.20 -9.16
CA ALA A 48 -3.64 -20.33 -8.24
C ALA A 48 -5.11 -20.57 -7.87
N MET A 49 -5.91 -19.50 -7.77
CA MET A 49 -7.38 -19.57 -7.61
C MET A 49 -8.07 -20.15 -8.84
N GLY A 50 -7.41 -20.14 -10.01
CA GLY A 50 -8.01 -20.50 -11.29
C GLY A 50 -9.01 -19.45 -11.76
N LEU A 51 -8.77 -18.16 -11.46
CA LEU A 51 -9.67 -17.10 -11.87
C LEU A 51 -9.74 -17.01 -13.39
N ASP A 52 -10.95 -17.03 -13.94
CA ASP A 52 -11.15 -16.86 -15.38
C ASP A 52 -11.00 -15.40 -15.82
N HIS A 53 -11.61 -14.48 -15.07
CA HIS A 53 -11.63 -13.05 -15.38
C HIS A 53 -12.02 -12.25 -14.13
N ALA A 54 -11.48 -11.04 -13.98
CA ALA A 54 -11.81 -10.11 -12.92
C ALA A 54 -13.32 -9.87 -12.81
N LYS A 55 -13.81 -9.78 -11.57
CA LYS A 55 -15.23 -9.60 -11.22
C LYS A 55 -15.58 -8.18 -10.75
N THR A 56 -14.56 -7.36 -10.52
CA THR A 56 -14.65 -5.93 -10.26
C THR A 56 -15.07 -5.18 -11.53
N GLU A 57 -15.58 -3.96 -11.35
CA GLU A 57 -15.93 -3.08 -12.47
C GLU A 57 -14.67 -2.61 -13.22
N ALA A 58 -13.60 -2.33 -12.48
CA ALA A 58 -12.29 -2.03 -13.06
C ALA A 58 -11.13 -2.50 -12.17
N SER A 59 -10.26 -3.34 -12.69
CA SER A 59 -8.96 -3.65 -12.08
C SER A 59 -7.83 -3.11 -12.94
N ALA A 60 -6.77 -2.63 -12.31
CA ALA A 60 -5.60 -2.10 -13.02
C ALA A 60 -4.27 -2.49 -12.37
N GLN A 61 -3.34 -2.94 -13.20
CA GLN A 61 -1.94 -3.20 -12.88
C GLN A 61 -1.07 -2.07 -13.43
N TYR A 62 -0.29 -1.43 -12.56
CA TYR A 62 0.64 -0.36 -12.92
C TYR A 62 2.08 -0.84 -12.86
N VAL A 63 2.91 -0.39 -13.79
CA VAL A 63 4.36 -0.55 -13.73
C VAL A 63 5.01 0.80 -13.48
N ASP A 64 5.25 1.10 -12.20
CA ASP A 64 5.71 2.39 -11.71
C ASP A 64 6.81 2.30 -10.63
N HIS A 65 7.04 1.13 -10.02
CA HIS A 65 8.05 0.92 -8.98
C HIS A 65 9.41 0.48 -9.55
N ASN A 66 9.45 -0.52 -10.44
CA ASN A 66 10.67 -1.14 -10.96
C ASN A 66 11.02 -0.70 -12.39
N VAL A 67 10.92 0.61 -12.65
CA VAL A 67 11.23 1.20 -13.96
C VAL A 67 12.74 1.35 -14.23
N ILE A 68 13.58 1.13 -13.20
CA ILE A 68 15.04 1.05 -13.33
C ILE A 68 15.43 -0.41 -13.49
N GLN A 69 15.82 -0.79 -14.71
CA GLN A 69 16.14 -2.16 -15.07
C GLN A 69 17.65 -2.39 -14.95
N VAL A 70 18.08 -2.95 -13.83
CA VAL A 70 19.51 -3.27 -13.57
C VAL A 70 19.89 -4.69 -14.02
N ASP A 71 18.91 -5.57 -14.18
CA ASP A 71 19.04 -6.94 -14.68
C ASP A 71 17.74 -7.38 -15.41
N ASN A 72 17.62 -8.68 -15.70
CA ASN A 72 16.48 -9.25 -16.42
C ASN A 72 15.20 -9.42 -15.60
N LYS A 73 15.26 -9.37 -14.25
CA LYS A 73 14.12 -9.73 -13.40
C LYS A 73 12.95 -8.75 -13.56
N ASN A 74 13.24 -7.44 -13.57
CA ASN A 74 12.20 -6.42 -13.76
C ASN A 74 11.55 -6.52 -15.15
N PRO A 75 12.29 -6.60 -16.28
CA PRO A 75 11.69 -6.91 -17.58
C PRO A 75 10.84 -8.18 -17.60
N ASP A 76 11.30 -9.28 -16.99
CA ASP A 76 10.56 -10.55 -16.92
C ASP A 76 9.25 -10.39 -16.14
N ASP A 77 9.30 -9.71 -14.98
CA ASP A 77 8.11 -9.38 -14.17
C ASP A 77 7.12 -8.51 -14.99
N HIS A 78 7.60 -7.54 -15.76
CA HIS A 78 6.71 -6.68 -16.57
C HIS A 78 6.01 -7.47 -17.68
N LEU A 79 6.69 -8.41 -18.34
CA LEU A 79 6.09 -9.29 -19.34
C LEU A 79 5.07 -10.26 -18.72
N PHE A 80 5.36 -10.78 -17.52
CA PHE A 80 4.40 -11.55 -16.76
C PHE A 80 3.16 -10.73 -16.41
N LEU A 81 3.34 -9.53 -15.85
CA LEU A 81 2.24 -8.65 -15.49
C LEU A 81 1.38 -8.27 -16.71
N GLN A 82 1.99 -8.02 -17.87
CA GLN A 82 1.25 -7.74 -19.10
C GLN A 82 0.41 -8.95 -19.55
N SER A 83 1.02 -10.13 -19.63
CA SER A 83 0.31 -11.36 -20.04
C SER A 83 -0.77 -11.76 -19.03
N ALA A 84 -0.50 -11.64 -17.73
CA ALA A 84 -1.48 -11.87 -16.67
C ALA A 84 -2.64 -10.88 -16.72
N SER A 85 -2.36 -9.59 -16.96
CA SER A 85 -3.42 -8.59 -17.07
C SER A 85 -4.35 -8.89 -18.25
N ARG A 86 -3.79 -9.31 -19.39
CA ARG A 86 -4.57 -9.79 -20.54
C ARG A 86 -5.37 -11.05 -20.24
N ARG A 87 -4.76 -12.03 -19.54
CA ARG A 87 -5.39 -13.30 -19.16
C ARG A 87 -6.53 -13.15 -18.16
N PHE A 88 -6.43 -12.21 -17.22
CA PHE A 88 -7.40 -12.04 -16.14
C PHE A 88 -8.34 -10.84 -16.33
N GLY A 89 -8.26 -10.13 -17.45
CA GLY A 89 -9.17 -9.03 -17.73
C GLY A 89 -8.89 -7.77 -16.89
N ILE A 90 -7.63 -7.39 -16.79
CA ILE A 90 -7.14 -6.27 -15.97
C ILE A 90 -6.52 -5.23 -16.89
N HIS A 91 -6.71 -3.94 -16.59
CA HIS A 91 -6.02 -2.86 -17.31
C HIS A 91 -4.52 -2.94 -17.04
N TYR A 92 -3.70 -2.78 -18.08
CA TYR A 92 -2.24 -2.78 -17.92
C TYR A 92 -1.66 -1.41 -18.25
N SER A 93 -1.17 -0.72 -17.21
CA SER A 93 -0.45 0.54 -17.34
C SER A 93 1.04 0.28 -17.53
N ARG A 94 1.52 0.57 -18.74
CA ARG A 94 2.88 0.28 -19.19
C ARG A 94 3.95 1.06 -18.40
N PRO A 95 5.20 0.55 -18.33
CA PRO A 95 6.32 1.29 -17.76
C PRO A 95 6.43 2.69 -18.36
N GLY A 96 6.56 3.71 -17.50
CA GLY A 96 6.67 5.10 -17.93
C GLY A 96 5.35 5.79 -18.30
N ASN A 97 4.20 5.17 -18.02
CA ASN A 97 2.89 5.84 -18.02
C ASN A 97 2.73 6.77 -16.81
N GLY A 98 3.17 6.33 -15.64
CA GLY A 98 3.08 7.13 -14.42
C GLY A 98 2.81 6.32 -13.17
N VAL A 99 2.86 7.02 -12.04
CA VAL A 99 2.53 6.52 -10.72
C VAL A 99 1.07 6.12 -10.66
N SER A 100 0.82 4.96 -10.07
CA SER A 100 -0.48 4.29 -10.02
C SER A 100 -1.62 5.19 -9.54
N HIS A 101 -1.44 5.92 -8.42
CA HIS A 101 -2.50 6.76 -7.83
C HIS A 101 -2.99 7.90 -8.73
N PRO A 102 -2.12 8.80 -9.24
CA PRO A 102 -2.58 9.87 -10.13
C PRO A 102 -3.05 9.36 -11.49
N VAL A 103 -2.45 8.29 -12.04
CA VAL A 103 -2.94 7.70 -13.30
C VAL A 103 -4.33 7.09 -13.10
N HIS A 104 -4.57 6.42 -11.97
CA HIS A 104 -5.89 5.90 -11.63
C HIS A 104 -6.91 7.03 -11.48
N MET A 105 -6.57 8.11 -10.77
CA MET A 105 -7.41 9.31 -10.65
C MET A 105 -7.79 9.88 -12.02
N GLN A 106 -6.81 10.01 -12.93
CA GLN A 106 -7.02 10.55 -14.27
C GLN A 106 -7.90 9.65 -15.14
N ARG A 107 -7.82 8.31 -15.00
CA ARG A 107 -8.32 7.37 -16.01
C ARG A 107 -9.46 6.45 -15.56
N LEU A 108 -9.52 6.07 -14.29
CA LEU A 108 -10.42 5.01 -13.80
C LEU A 108 -11.26 5.42 -12.58
N ALA A 109 -10.75 6.32 -11.74
CA ALA A 109 -11.43 6.73 -10.51
C ALA A 109 -12.79 7.38 -10.81
N GLN A 110 -13.84 6.96 -10.10
CA GLN A 110 -15.20 7.45 -10.28
C GLN A 110 -15.84 7.76 -8.92
N PRO A 111 -16.47 8.94 -8.74
CA PRO A 111 -17.18 9.26 -7.51
C PRO A 111 -18.24 8.22 -7.12
N GLY A 112 -18.41 7.99 -5.82
CA GLY A 112 -19.39 7.03 -5.29
C GLY A 112 -18.92 5.58 -5.28
N LYS A 113 -17.72 5.27 -5.79
CA LYS A 113 -17.18 3.91 -5.85
C LYS A 113 -16.23 3.58 -4.70
N THR A 114 -16.02 2.29 -4.51
CA THR A 114 -14.97 1.74 -3.64
C THR A 114 -13.73 1.36 -4.44
N LEU A 115 -12.54 1.59 -3.86
CA LEU A 115 -11.26 1.20 -4.45
C LEU A 115 -10.38 0.49 -3.41
N LEU A 116 -9.91 -0.71 -3.71
CA LEU A 116 -8.94 -1.44 -2.90
C LEU A 116 -7.62 -1.63 -3.66
N GLY A 117 -6.50 -1.22 -3.06
CA GLY A 117 -5.21 -1.30 -3.74
C GLY A 117 -4.11 -1.96 -2.94
N ALA A 118 -3.22 -2.68 -3.63
CA ALA A 118 -2.05 -3.35 -3.04
C ALA A 118 -0.90 -2.33 -2.81
N ASP A 119 -1.28 -1.16 -2.29
CA ASP A 119 -0.46 0.01 -2.03
C ASP A 119 -1.17 0.89 -0.99
N SER A 120 -0.43 1.42 -0.01
CA SER A 120 -1.00 2.22 1.08
C SER A 120 -1.59 3.56 0.64
N HIS A 121 -1.03 4.18 -0.40
CA HIS A 121 -1.41 5.50 -0.89
C HIS A 121 -2.62 5.46 -1.83
N THR A 122 -3.25 4.29 -1.99
CA THR A 122 -4.54 4.12 -2.69
C THR A 122 -5.61 5.11 -2.20
N CYS A 123 -5.58 5.46 -0.91
CA CYS A 123 -6.44 6.46 -0.29
C CYS A 123 -6.40 7.85 -0.96
N ALA A 124 -5.37 8.15 -1.77
CA ALA A 124 -5.31 9.38 -2.55
C ALA A 124 -6.52 9.57 -3.48
N ASN A 125 -7.09 8.48 -4.03
CA ASN A 125 -8.30 8.54 -4.86
C ASN A 125 -9.57 8.89 -4.07
N GLY A 126 -9.49 8.95 -2.74
CA GLY A 126 -10.53 9.53 -1.90
C GLY A 126 -10.85 10.98 -2.21
N CYS A 127 -9.92 11.70 -2.85
CA CYS A 127 -10.15 13.04 -3.39
C CYS A 127 -11.31 13.09 -4.41
N MET A 128 -11.61 11.97 -5.08
CA MET A 128 -12.66 11.85 -6.09
C MET A 128 -14.04 11.53 -5.51
N GLY A 129 -14.21 11.52 -4.18
CA GLY A 129 -15.45 11.04 -3.55
C GLY A 129 -15.60 9.53 -3.58
N MET A 130 -14.47 8.81 -3.45
CA MET A 130 -14.40 7.36 -3.36
C MET A 130 -14.05 6.90 -1.95
N LEU A 131 -14.47 5.69 -1.57
CA LEU A 131 -13.89 5.00 -0.43
C LEU A 131 -12.68 4.19 -0.92
N ALA A 132 -11.51 4.84 -0.91
CA ALA A 132 -10.26 4.25 -1.39
C ALA A 132 -9.36 3.82 -0.22
N MET A 133 -8.91 2.56 -0.23
CA MET A 133 -8.19 1.94 0.89
C MET A 133 -6.99 1.12 0.39
N GLY A 134 -5.90 1.13 1.15
CA GLY A 134 -4.76 0.24 0.95
C GLY A 134 -4.95 -1.09 1.69
N ALA A 135 -4.59 -2.21 1.06
CA ALA A 135 -4.65 -3.55 1.64
C ALA A 135 -3.47 -4.43 1.20
N GLY A 136 -3.41 -5.66 1.74
CA GLY A 136 -2.44 -6.68 1.32
C GLY A 136 -2.74 -7.21 -0.08
N GLY A 137 -1.75 -7.89 -0.70
CA GLY A 137 -1.89 -8.48 -2.04
C GLY A 137 -3.07 -9.44 -2.11
N ILE A 138 -3.12 -10.40 -1.18
CA ILE A 138 -4.20 -11.39 -1.12
C ILE A 138 -5.60 -10.78 -0.97
N ASP A 139 -5.78 -9.71 -0.17
CA ASP A 139 -7.08 -9.05 -0.03
C ASP A 139 -7.53 -8.39 -1.34
N VAL A 140 -6.57 -7.86 -2.11
CA VAL A 140 -6.82 -7.29 -3.44
C VAL A 140 -7.11 -8.39 -4.45
N ALA A 141 -6.40 -9.52 -4.39
CA ALA A 141 -6.71 -10.71 -5.20
C ALA A 141 -8.14 -11.22 -4.93
N MET A 142 -8.57 -11.24 -3.66
CA MET A 142 -9.95 -11.57 -3.26
C MET A 142 -10.97 -10.62 -3.87
N ALA A 143 -10.72 -9.31 -3.77
CA ALA A 143 -11.59 -8.30 -4.36
C ALA A 143 -11.70 -8.48 -5.88
N ILE A 144 -10.58 -8.72 -6.58
CA ILE A 144 -10.57 -9.02 -8.03
C ILE A 144 -11.40 -10.28 -8.34
N ALA A 145 -11.32 -11.30 -7.49
CA ALA A 145 -12.10 -12.54 -7.61
C ALA A 145 -13.59 -12.37 -7.23
N GLY A 146 -14.01 -11.18 -6.78
CA GLY A 146 -15.40 -10.86 -6.42
C GLY A 146 -15.77 -11.18 -4.98
N GLU A 147 -14.81 -11.52 -4.12
CA GLU A 147 -15.05 -11.74 -2.70
C GLU A 147 -15.07 -10.40 -1.93
N PRO A 148 -15.93 -10.26 -0.89
CA PRO A 148 -15.98 -9.04 -0.10
C PRO A 148 -14.67 -8.75 0.65
N PHE A 149 -14.34 -7.47 0.79
CA PHE A 149 -13.27 -7.01 1.65
C PHE A 149 -13.77 -6.83 3.08
N TYR A 150 -13.13 -7.48 4.05
CA TYR A 150 -13.52 -7.41 5.45
C TYR A 150 -12.62 -6.45 6.22
N VAL A 151 -13.23 -5.49 6.90
CA VAL A 151 -12.54 -4.47 7.69
C VAL A 151 -13.34 -4.16 8.95
N LYS A 152 -12.68 -3.63 9.99
CA LYS A 152 -13.42 -3.06 11.12
C LYS A 152 -14.05 -1.75 10.70
N MET A 153 -15.34 -1.56 10.98
CA MET A 153 -16.06 -0.31 10.74
C MET A 153 -15.28 0.86 11.37
N PRO A 154 -14.76 1.78 10.56
CA PRO A 154 -13.97 2.89 11.06
C PRO A 154 -14.87 3.94 11.71
N LYS A 155 -14.31 4.73 12.63
CA LYS A 155 -14.91 6.01 13.03
C LYS A 155 -14.72 7.03 11.90
N VAL A 156 -15.63 7.98 11.75
CA VAL A 156 -15.48 9.09 10.79
C VAL A 156 -14.97 10.32 11.52
N TRP A 157 -13.78 10.79 11.13
CA TRP A 157 -13.17 12.01 11.64
C TRP A 157 -13.39 13.13 10.62
N GLY A 158 -14.32 14.03 10.94
CA GLY A 158 -14.66 15.18 10.11
C GLY A 158 -13.68 16.33 10.35
N ILE A 159 -13.02 16.79 9.28
CA ILE A 159 -12.17 17.97 9.28
C ILE A 159 -12.87 19.08 8.49
N GLU A 160 -13.35 20.10 9.20
CA GLU A 160 -13.92 21.30 8.59
C GLU A 160 -12.80 22.25 8.15
N VAL A 161 -12.71 22.47 6.84
CA VAL A 161 -11.71 23.32 6.22
C VAL A 161 -12.33 24.68 5.91
N THR A 162 -11.68 25.75 6.36
CA THR A 162 -12.12 27.14 6.18
C THR A 162 -10.97 28.02 5.68
N GLY A 163 -11.29 29.22 5.16
CA GLY A 163 -10.29 30.16 4.65
C GLY A 163 -9.66 29.71 3.34
N ASP A 164 -8.61 30.43 2.93
CA ASP A 164 -7.85 30.21 1.69
C ASP A 164 -6.35 30.08 2.00
N LEU A 165 -5.63 29.30 1.19
CA LEU A 165 -4.18 29.15 1.31
C LEU A 165 -3.45 30.47 0.98
N PRO A 166 -2.55 30.95 1.85
CA PRO A 166 -1.66 32.06 1.51
C PRO A 166 -0.68 31.70 0.40
N ASP A 167 -0.12 32.73 -0.25
CA ASP A 167 1.01 32.55 -1.16
C ASP A 167 2.14 31.75 -0.49
N TRP A 168 2.81 30.91 -1.30
CA TRP A 168 3.88 30.00 -0.87
C TRP A 168 3.48 28.84 0.05
N VAL A 169 2.19 28.73 0.39
CA VAL A 169 1.61 27.61 1.13
C VAL A 169 0.83 26.74 0.15
N SER A 170 0.95 25.42 0.30
CA SER A 170 0.40 24.43 -0.63
C SER A 170 -0.45 23.39 0.11
N ALA A 171 -1.12 22.52 -0.66
CA ALA A 171 -1.82 21.36 -0.12
C ALA A 171 -0.93 20.44 0.73
N LYS A 172 0.40 20.46 0.49
CA LYS A 172 1.36 19.71 1.30
C LYS A 172 1.38 20.20 2.75
N ASP A 173 1.27 21.50 2.95
CA ASP A 173 1.35 22.13 4.27
C ASP A 173 0.09 21.83 5.09
N ILE A 174 -1.08 21.66 4.45
CA ILE A 174 -2.33 21.22 5.09
C ILE A 174 -2.14 19.86 5.78
N ILE A 175 -1.61 18.87 5.06
CA ILE A 175 -1.47 17.52 5.62
C ILE A 175 -0.26 17.41 6.56
N LEU A 176 0.79 18.21 6.35
CA LEU A 176 1.87 18.35 7.32
C LEU A 176 1.39 18.98 8.63
N GLU A 177 0.45 19.93 8.59
CA GLU A 177 -0.15 20.50 9.80
C GLU A 177 -0.92 19.45 10.59
N LEU A 178 -1.71 18.60 9.93
CA LEU A 178 -2.39 17.50 10.61
C LEU A 178 -1.42 16.49 11.20
N LEU A 179 -0.33 16.16 10.49
CA LEU A 179 0.74 15.33 11.02
C LEU A 179 1.45 15.98 12.21
N ARG A 180 1.64 17.30 12.21
CA ARG A 180 2.18 18.06 13.34
C ARG A 180 1.30 17.97 14.58
N ARG A 181 -0.03 18.03 14.39
CA ARG A 181 -1.02 17.98 15.47
C ARG A 181 -1.20 16.58 16.05
N HIS A 182 -1.17 15.54 15.21
CA HIS A 182 -1.66 14.21 15.59
C HIS A 182 -0.64 13.07 15.44
N ASP A 183 0.52 13.33 14.86
CA ASP A 183 1.59 12.37 14.60
C ASP A 183 1.11 11.15 13.76
N VAL A 184 1.99 10.19 13.49
CA VAL A 184 1.77 9.07 12.54
C VAL A 184 0.73 8.04 12.97
N LYS A 185 0.08 8.22 14.12
CA LYS A 185 -0.96 7.32 14.65
C LYS A 185 -2.31 8.01 14.85
N GLY A 186 -2.41 9.30 14.51
CA GLY A 186 -3.62 10.10 14.75
C GLY A 186 -4.88 9.56 14.08
N GLY A 187 -4.76 8.96 12.90
CA GLY A 187 -5.85 8.46 12.07
C GLY A 187 -6.19 6.97 12.27
N VAL A 188 -5.48 6.23 13.12
CA VAL A 188 -5.68 4.77 13.24
C VAL A 188 -7.11 4.39 13.60
N GLY A 189 -7.72 3.51 12.79
CA GLY A 189 -9.10 3.05 12.95
C GLY A 189 -10.16 4.09 12.53
N ARG A 190 -9.77 5.08 11.73
CA ARG A 190 -10.63 6.17 11.27
C ARG A 190 -10.55 6.33 9.76
N VAL A 191 -11.64 6.83 9.18
CA VAL A 191 -11.62 7.49 7.87
C VAL A 191 -11.64 8.98 8.11
N ILE A 192 -10.76 9.71 7.43
CA ILE A 192 -10.72 11.18 7.49
C ILE A 192 -11.64 11.72 6.40
N GLU A 193 -12.67 12.48 6.78
CA GLU A 193 -13.57 13.13 5.84
C GLU A 193 -13.39 14.64 5.90
N TYR A 194 -13.05 15.25 4.76
CA TYR A 194 -12.89 16.70 4.65
C TYR A 194 -14.20 17.34 4.17
N TYR A 195 -14.60 18.43 4.81
CA TYR A 195 -15.78 19.23 4.44
C TYR A 195 -15.53 20.72 4.72
N GLY A 196 -16.49 21.59 4.42
CA GLY A 196 -16.41 23.02 4.72
C GLY A 196 -16.08 23.91 3.51
N PRO A 197 -16.23 25.23 3.66
CA PRO A 197 -16.14 26.19 2.57
C PRO A 197 -14.74 26.35 1.96
N GLY A 198 -13.68 26.06 2.72
CA GLY A 198 -12.29 26.14 2.24
C GLY A 198 -11.97 25.10 1.16
N LEU A 199 -12.79 24.06 1.00
CA LEU A 199 -12.63 23.11 -0.12
C LEU A 199 -12.82 23.75 -1.50
N ASN A 200 -13.49 24.91 -1.58
CA ASN A 200 -13.67 25.63 -2.84
C ASN A 200 -12.37 26.26 -3.37
N SER A 201 -11.36 26.43 -2.51
CA SER A 201 -10.05 26.96 -2.90
C SER A 201 -9.05 25.86 -3.28
N LEU A 202 -9.43 24.58 -3.19
CA LEU A 202 -8.55 23.43 -3.40
C LEU A 202 -8.93 22.70 -4.68
N SER A 203 -7.97 22.57 -5.60
CA SER A 203 -8.14 21.78 -6.82
C SER A 203 -8.29 20.28 -6.51
N ALA A 204 -8.75 19.51 -7.49
CA ALA A 204 -8.79 18.05 -7.37
C ALA A 204 -7.40 17.45 -7.05
N MET A 205 -6.31 18.04 -7.56
CA MET A 205 -4.95 17.60 -7.24
C MET A 205 -4.49 18.04 -5.85
N ASP A 206 -4.89 19.21 -5.35
CA ASP A 206 -4.65 19.60 -3.95
C ASP A 206 -5.31 18.61 -2.99
N ARG A 207 -6.56 18.24 -3.29
CA ARG A 207 -7.30 17.20 -2.55
C ARG A 207 -6.60 15.84 -2.63
N HIS A 208 -6.00 15.50 -3.77
CA HIS A 208 -5.18 14.29 -3.93
C HIS A 208 -3.97 14.29 -2.99
N VAL A 209 -3.22 15.39 -2.91
CA VAL A 209 -2.07 15.54 -2.01
C VAL A 209 -2.48 15.30 -0.56
N ILE A 210 -3.58 15.91 -0.14
CA ILE A 210 -4.11 15.78 1.23
C ILE A 210 -4.59 14.34 1.49
N ALA A 211 -5.34 13.78 0.55
CA ALA A 211 -5.89 12.43 0.67
C ALA A 211 -4.79 11.35 0.74
N ASN A 212 -3.75 11.50 -0.08
CA ASN A 212 -2.60 10.62 -0.16
C ASN A 212 -1.93 10.44 1.20
N MET A 213 -1.57 11.55 1.85
CA MET A 213 -0.84 11.52 3.11
C MET A 213 -1.72 11.29 4.34
N GLY A 214 -3.03 11.06 4.16
CA GLY A 214 -3.87 10.45 5.20
C GLY A 214 -3.35 9.07 5.63
N ALA A 215 -2.66 8.36 4.73
CA ALA A 215 -1.95 7.12 5.04
C ALA A 215 -0.88 7.29 6.12
N GLU A 216 -0.18 8.43 6.15
CA GLU A 216 0.88 8.70 7.12
C GLU A 216 0.34 8.99 8.52
N LEU A 217 -0.92 9.42 8.65
CA LEU A 217 -1.64 9.48 9.93
C LEU A 217 -2.10 8.09 10.41
N GLY A 218 -1.98 7.06 9.55
CA GLY A 218 -2.47 5.71 9.81
C GLY A 218 -3.97 5.53 9.55
N ALA A 219 -4.60 6.44 8.80
CA ALA A 219 -6.02 6.34 8.47
C ALA A 219 -6.33 5.13 7.59
N THR A 220 -7.53 4.57 7.76
CA THR A 220 -8.05 3.49 6.91
C THR A 220 -8.28 4.00 5.48
N GLY A 221 -8.71 5.26 5.36
CA GLY A 221 -8.90 5.95 4.10
C GLY A 221 -9.12 7.44 4.34
N THR A 222 -9.19 8.19 3.24
CA THR A 222 -9.52 9.62 3.23
C THR A 222 -10.66 9.83 2.26
N VAL A 223 -11.57 10.76 2.52
CA VAL A 223 -12.74 11.05 1.68
C VAL A 223 -12.93 12.56 1.55
N PHE A 224 -13.12 13.02 0.31
CA PHE A 224 -13.64 14.35 -0.02
C PHE A 224 -15.03 14.22 -0.65
N PRO A 225 -15.87 15.26 -0.65
CA PRO A 225 -17.10 15.26 -1.44
C PRO A 225 -16.79 15.26 -2.95
N SER A 226 -17.70 14.70 -3.73
CA SER A 226 -17.73 14.92 -5.18
C SER A 226 -18.60 16.13 -5.49
N ASP A 227 -17.95 17.27 -5.70
CA ASP A 227 -18.56 18.57 -5.94
C ASP A 227 -18.23 19.10 -7.34
N ASN A 228 -18.42 20.41 -7.57
CA ASN A 228 -18.17 21.03 -8.86
C ASN A 228 -16.69 21.00 -9.27
N GLU A 229 -15.75 20.92 -8.33
CA GLU A 229 -14.33 20.80 -8.65
C GLU A 229 -14.02 19.42 -9.21
N ILE A 230 -14.58 18.36 -8.62
CA ILE A 230 -14.47 17.00 -9.17
C ILE A 230 -15.16 16.90 -10.53
N LYS A 231 -16.29 17.58 -10.72
CA LYS A 231 -16.94 17.71 -12.04
C LYS A 231 -16.02 18.37 -13.06
N ARG A 232 -15.39 19.50 -12.71
CA ARG A 232 -14.44 20.23 -13.56
C ARG A 232 -13.28 19.33 -13.96
N PHE A 233 -12.65 18.66 -12.98
CA PHE A 233 -11.54 17.75 -13.23
C PHE A 233 -11.93 16.60 -14.18
N LEU A 234 -13.04 15.92 -13.90
CA LEU A 234 -13.53 14.84 -14.76
C LEU A 234 -13.84 15.32 -16.18
N LYS A 235 -14.43 16.51 -16.32
CA LYS A 235 -14.66 17.12 -17.64
C LYS A 235 -13.37 17.38 -18.40
N GLU A 236 -12.33 17.88 -17.74
CA GLU A 236 -11.01 18.08 -18.35
C GLU A 236 -10.31 16.77 -18.72
N GLN A 237 -10.66 15.66 -18.06
CA GLN A 237 -10.22 14.32 -18.43
C GLN A 237 -11.10 13.63 -19.49
N GLU A 238 -12.07 14.34 -20.08
CA GLU A 238 -13.10 13.81 -21.02
C GLU A 238 -13.97 12.71 -20.39
N ARG A 239 -14.31 12.87 -19.12
CA ARG A 239 -15.06 11.92 -18.28
C ARG A 239 -16.19 12.59 -17.49
N GLU A 240 -16.78 13.68 -18.00
CA GLU A 240 -17.88 14.39 -17.31
C GLU A 240 -19.08 13.47 -17.01
N ASP A 241 -19.31 12.44 -17.84
CA ASP A 241 -20.40 11.46 -17.66
C ASP A 241 -20.19 10.51 -16.46
N ASP A 242 -18.96 10.39 -15.96
CA ASP A 242 -18.65 9.61 -14.75
C ASP A 242 -19.03 10.37 -13.46
N TRP A 243 -19.32 11.67 -13.55
CA TRP A 243 -19.54 12.51 -12.39
C TRP A 243 -20.93 12.31 -11.79
N ILE A 244 -20.95 12.08 -10.47
CA ILE A 244 -22.13 12.23 -9.63
C ILE A 244 -21.84 13.23 -8.51
N GLU A 245 -22.85 13.97 -8.08
CA GLU A 245 -22.75 14.79 -6.88
C GLU A 245 -22.84 13.89 -5.65
N LEU A 246 -21.85 14.02 -4.75
CA LEU A 246 -21.83 13.28 -3.49
C LEU A 246 -21.38 14.22 -2.36
N LYS A 247 -22.31 14.54 -1.47
CA LYS A 247 -22.12 15.44 -0.33
C LYS A 247 -22.71 14.83 0.94
N ALA A 248 -22.20 15.22 2.10
CA ALA A 248 -22.81 14.87 3.38
C ALA A 248 -24.25 15.39 3.46
N ASP A 249 -25.14 14.64 4.11
CA ASP A 249 -26.49 15.11 4.37
C ASP A 249 -26.48 16.33 5.29
N LYS A 250 -27.48 17.20 5.13
CA LYS A 250 -27.67 18.32 6.05
C LYS A 250 -27.90 17.77 7.47
N GLY A 251 -27.03 18.17 8.40
CA GLY A 251 -27.09 17.71 9.79
C GLY A 251 -26.43 16.34 10.03
N ALA A 252 -25.65 15.83 9.08
CA ALA A 252 -24.76 14.69 9.33
C ALA A 252 -23.78 15.01 10.46
N THR A 253 -23.52 14.02 11.31
CA THR A 253 -22.57 14.13 12.43
C THR A 253 -21.32 13.31 12.16
N TYR A 254 -20.23 13.66 12.84
CA TYR A 254 -18.97 12.93 12.78
C TYR A 254 -18.65 12.35 14.17
N ASP A 255 -17.91 11.25 14.22
CA ASP A 255 -17.47 10.66 15.50
C ASP A 255 -16.42 11.55 16.18
N LEU A 256 -15.64 12.27 15.38
CA LEU A 256 -14.69 13.29 15.80
C LEU A 256 -14.81 14.50 14.87
N HIS A 257 -14.63 15.70 15.43
CA HIS A 257 -14.67 16.95 14.71
C HIS A 257 -13.37 17.73 14.95
N GLU A 258 -12.81 18.32 13.90
CA GLU A 258 -11.71 19.28 13.97
C GLU A 258 -11.91 20.39 12.94
N GLU A 259 -11.42 21.60 13.26
CA GLU A 259 -11.40 22.74 12.36
C GLU A 259 -9.97 23.04 11.90
N LEU A 260 -9.82 23.37 10.62
CA LEU A 260 -8.56 23.74 10.00
C LEU A 260 -8.73 25.00 9.15
N ASN A 261 -8.22 26.12 9.65
CA ASN A 261 -8.21 27.38 8.92
C ASN A 261 -6.96 27.48 8.03
N LEU A 262 -7.17 27.43 6.71
CA LEU A 262 -6.09 27.48 5.71
C LEU A 262 -5.30 28.78 5.75
N SER A 263 -5.95 29.89 6.10
CA SER A 263 -5.32 31.23 6.09
C SER A 263 -4.33 31.45 7.23
N GLU A 264 -4.30 30.55 8.22
CA GLU A 264 -3.34 30.57 9.33
C GLU A 264 -2.11 29.72 9.05
N LEU A 265 -2.10 28.96 7.95
CA LEU A 265 -0.98 28.09 7.61
C LEU A 265 0.22 28.91 7.10
N GLU A 266 1.40 28.36 7.34
CA GLU A 266 2.67 28.82 6.78
C GLU A 266 3.45 27.62 6.22
N PRO A 267 4.53 27.81 5.45
CA PRO A 267 5.32 26.69 4.93
C PRO A 267 5.84 25.78 6.03
N LEU A 268 5.57 24.47 5.91
CA LEU A 268 5.94 23.44 6.87
C LEU A 268 6.91 22.42 6.26
N ILE A 269 7.67 21.77 7.14
CA ILE A 269 8.64 20.73 6.77
C ILE A 269 8.70 19.65 7.84
N ALA A 270 8.63 18.38 7.43
CA ALA A 270 8.86 17.24 8.31
C ALA A 270 10.35 16.89 8.35
N LYS A 271 10.94 16.87 9.54
CA LYS A 271 12.34 16.47 9.76
C LYS A 271 12.49 14.94 9.75
N PRO A 272 13.70 14.42 9.49
CA PRO A 272 13.98 13.01 9.66
C PRO A 272 13.74 12.54 11.11
N SER A 273 13.37 11.29 11.37
CA SER A 273 12.97 10.25 10.40
C SER A 273 11.52 9.83 10.67
N SER A 274 10.61 10.82 10.75
CA SER A 274 9.17 10.61 10.90
C SER A 274 8.39 11.69 10.15
N PRO A 275 7.34 11.34 9.38
CA PRO A 275 6.45 12.31 8.76
C PRO A 275 5.76 13.23 9.78
N GLY A 276 5.60 12.78 11.03
CA GLY A 276 5.02 13.57 12.13
C GLY A 276 5.97 14.59 12.76
N ASN A 277 7.28 14.57 12.45
CA ASN A 277 8.26 15.49 13.05
C ASN A 277 8.28 16.85 12.33
N VAL A 278 7.13 17.53 12.32
CA VAL A 278 6.88 18.72 11.51
C VAL A 278 7.20 20.01 12.28
N VAL A 279 7.88 20.93 11.59
CA VAL A 279 8.19 22.29 12.07
C VAL A 279 7.93 23.31 10.95
N PRO A 280 7.70 24.60 11.27
CA PRO A 280 7.78 25.67 10.29
C PRO A 280 9.14 25.69 9.58
N VAL A 281 9.16 25.96 8.27
CA VAL A 281 10.41 25.99 7.48
C VAL A 281 11.40 27.03 8.03
N LYS A 282 10.90 28.21 8.42
CA LYS A 282 11.70 29.31 8.98
C LYS A 282 12.53 28.91 10.21
N ASP A 283 12.07 27.93 10.99
CA ASP A 283 12.72 27.53 12.24
C ASP A 283 14.01 26.74 12.00
N ILE A 284 14.17 26.16 10.81
CA ILE A 284 15.34 25.37 10.42
C ILE A 284 15.98 25.85 9.12
N ALA A 285 15.64 27.06 8.67
CA ALA A 285 16.24 27.69 7.51
C ALA A 285 17.77 27.84 7.70
N GLY A 286 18.52 27.73 6.61
CA GLY A 286 19.99 27.72 6.64
C GLY A 286 20.62 26.34 6.88
N THR A 287 19.81 25.28 7.06
CA THR A 287 20.32 23.91 7.18
C THR A 287 20.82 23.42 5.81
N PRO A 288 22.10 23.01 5.64
CA PRO A 288 22.61 22.61 4.33
C PRO A 288 21.91 21.39 3.75
N ILE A 289 21.74 21.37 2.44
CA ILE A 289 21.17 20.23 1.70
C ILE A 289 22.16 19.70 0.65
N TYR A 290 21.98 18.46 0.24
CA TYR A 290 22.71 17.85 -0.87
C TYR A 290 21.79 17.52 -2.05
N GLN A 291 20.54 17.19 -1.75
CA GLN A 291 19.58 16.77 -2.74
C GLN A 291 18.24 17.48 -2.52
N SER A 292 17.59 17.88 -3.60
CA SER A 292 16.21 18.32 -3.64
C SER A 292 15.47 17.51 -4.70
N TYR A 293 14.27 17.04 -4.37
CA TYR A 293 13.46 16.12 -5.19
C TYR A 293 12.03 16.64 -5.29
N VAL A 294 11.52 16.78 -6.50
CA VAL A 294 10.13 17.21 -6.78
C VAL A 294 9.38 16.12 -7.55
N GLY A 295 8.17 15.81 -7.11
CA GLY A 295 7.24 14.82 -7.67
C GLY A 295 6.79 13.76 -6.68
N SER A 296 6.51 12.55 -7.17
CA SER A 296 5.86 11.41 -6.46
C SER A 296 4.35 11.50 -6.32
N SER A 297 3.70 10.43 -5.85
CA SER A 297 2.25 10.39 -5.62
C SER A 297 1.74 11.45 -4.64
N ALA A 298 2.59 12.01 -3.77
CA ALA A 298 2.19 12.99 -2.77
C ALA A 298 2.21 14.44 -3.25
N ASN A 299 2.79 14.75 -4.40
CA ASN A 299 2.72 16.05 -5.07
C ASN A 299 2.67 15.81 -6.59
N PRO A 300 1.54 15.29 -7.10
CA PRO A 300 1.48 14.77 -8.45
C PRO A 300 0.95 15.74 -9.49
N GLY A 301 0.46 16.92 -9.08
CA GLY A 301 -0.24 17.84 -9.95
C GLY A 301 0.69 18.54 -10.94
N TYR A 302 0.13 19.00 -12.06
CA TYR A 302 0.86 19.88 -12.99
C TYR A 302 1.44 21.10 -12.27
N ARG A 303 0.62 21.73 -11.42
CA ARG A 303 1.00 22.87 -10.58
C ARG A 303 2.25 22.62 -9.75
N ASP A 304 2.40 21.43 -9.15
CA ASP A 304 3.53 21.09 -8.29
C ASP A 304 4.87 21.17 -9.03
N PHE A 305 4.90 20.81 -10.31
CA PHE A 305 6.11 20.90 -11.13
C PHE A 305 6.29 22.28 -11.76
N ALA A 306 5.20 22.89 -12.22
CA ALA A 306 5.23 24.20 -12.87
C ALA A 306 5.66 25.31 -11.90
N VAL A 307 5.23 25.27 -10.63
CA VAL A 307 5.67 26.24 -9.61
C VAL A 307 7.18 26.12 -9.38
N ALA A 308 7.70 24.89 -9.27
CA ALA A 308 9.13 24.65 -9.11
C ALA A 308 9.91 25.15 -10.33
N ALA A 309 9.38 24.95 -11.54
CA ALA A 309 9.96 25.43 -12.79
C ALA A 309 10.03 26.97 -12.85
N GLU A 310 8.98 27.68 -12.46
CA GLU A 310 8.96 29.15 -12.44
C GLU A 310 9.89 29.73 -11.35
N ILE A 311 9.99 29.08 -10.17
CA ILE A 311 10.91 29.51 -9.10
C ILE A 311 12.37 29.51 -9.60
N VAL A 312 12.78 28.47 -10.35
CA VAL A 312 14.16 28.30 -10.83
C VAL A 312 14.43 28.92 -12.22
N LYS A 313 13.40 29.47 -12.87
CA LYS A 313 13.49 30.01 -14.23
C LYS A 313 14.54 31.10 -14.34
N ASN A 314 15.39 31.01 -15.37
CA ASN A 314 16.52 31.92 -15.61
C ASN A 314 17.54 31.99 -14.46
N LYS A 315 17.56 31.01 -13.57
CA LYS A 315 18.54 30.87 -12.47
C LYS A 315 19.32 29.57 -12.63
N GLN A 316 20.30 29.35 -11.75
CA GLN A 316 21.05 28.10 -11.62
C GLN A 316 20.87 27.59 -10.20
N ILE A 317 20.72 26.28 -10.03
CA ILE A 317 20.75 25.66 -8.69
C ILE A 317 22.13 25.87 -8.04
N ALA A 318 22.17 25.81 -6.71
CA ALA A 318 23.42 25.93 -5.98
C ALA A 318 24.43 24.83 -6.33
N ASN A 319 25.72 25.18 -6.31
CA ASN A 319 26.80 24.26 -6.62
C ASN A 319 26.78 23.03 -5.69
N GLY A 320 26.90 21.84 -6.28
CA GLY A 320 26.96 20.58 -5.54
C GLY A 320 25.60 20.00 -5.13
N ILE A 321 24.49 20.65 -5.51
CA ILE A 321 23.13 20.15 -5.28
C ILE A 321 22.69 19.21 -6.39
N SER A 322 22.11 18.08 -6.00
CA SER A 322 21.34 17.20 -6.89
C SER A 322 19.89 17.65 -6.90
N PHE A 323 19.40 18.24 -8.00
CA PHE A 323 18.00 18.60 -8.15
C PHE A 323 17.28 17.62 -9.09
N ASP A 324 16.37 16.84 -8.55
CA ASP A 324 15.73 15.70 -9.21
C ASP A 324 14.24 15.98 -9.49
N ILE A 325 13.80 15.79 -10.73
CA ILE A 325 12.41 15.99 -11.17
C ILE A 325 11.82 14.67 -11.62
N ASN A 326 10.77 14.25 -10.93
CA ASN A 326 10.11 12.97 -11.12
C ASN A 326 8.65 13.16 -11.51
N PRO A 327 8.35 13.31 -12.81
CA PRO A 327 7.00 13.45 -13.30
C PRO A 327 6.13 12.28 -12.83
N THR A 328 4.88 12.56 -12.51
CA THR A 328 3.96 11.55 -11.97
C THR A 328 3.16 10.82 -13.01
N SER A 329 2.96 11.41 -14.18
CA SER A 329 2.30 10.77 -15.32
C SER A 329 2.88 11.28 -16.64
N ARG A 330 2.74 10.46 -17.68
CA ARG A 330 3.09 10.82 -19.05
C ARG A 330 2.33 12.07 -19.49
N GLN A 331 1.04 12.14 -19.15
CA GLN A 331 0.20 13.31 -19.38
C GLN A 331 0.79 14.58 -18.78
N VAL A 332 1.07 14.59 -17.46
CA VAL A 332 1.64 15.76 -16.78
C VAL A 332 2.99 16.13 -17.39
N LEU A 333 3.85 15.15 -17.66
CA LEU A 333 5.14 15.39 -18.31
C LEU A 333 4.95 16.06 -19.69
N THR A 334 4.04 15.56 -20.51
CA THR A 334 3.77 16.12 -21.84
C THR A 334 3.26 17.56 -21.74
N ASP A 335 2.37 17.86 -20.79
CA ASP A 335 1.87 19.22 -20.57
C ASP A 335 2.99 20.17 -20.10
N LEU A 336 3.86 19.74 -19.18
CA LEU A 336 5.03 20.51 -18.76
C LEU A 336 6.02 20.77 -19.90
N VAL A 337 6.14 19.85 -20.85
CA VAL A 337 6.97 20.05 -22.06
C VAL A 337 6.33 21.10 -22.98
N LYS A 338 5.02 21.00 -23.23
CA LYS A 338 4.29 21.92 -24.12
C LYS A 338 4.35 23.36 -23.63
N GLU A 339 4.23 23.56 -22.32
CA GLU A 339 4.26 24.89 -21.68
C GLU A 339 5.70 25.36 -21.36
N GLY A 340 6.73 24.59 -21.73
CA GLY A 340 8.14 24.99 -21.60
C GLY A 340 8.75 24.86 -20.19
N HIS A 341 8.00 24.40 -19.19
CA HIS A 341 8.47 24.25 -17.81
C HIS A 341 9.63 23.24 -17.68
N ILE A 342 9.62 22.15 -18.45
CA ILE A 342 10.75 21.21 -18.45
C ILE A 342 12.04 21.90 -18.90
N GLY A 343 11.95 22.81 -19.88
CA GLY A 343 13.10 23.58 -20.34
C GLY A 343 13.70 24.44 -19.22
N SER A 344 12.87 25.13 -18.44
CA SER A 344 13.32 25.93 -17.30
C SER A 344 14.00 25.10 -16.22
N LEU A 345 13.46 23.92 -15.90
CA LEU A 345 14.04 23.00 -14.92
C LEU A 345 15.42 22.50 -15.38
N LEU A 346 15.53 22.03 -16.63
CA LEU A 346 16.78 21.53 -17.18
C LEU A 346 17.84 22.63 -17.28
N GLN A 347 17.47 23.83 -17.73
CA GLN A 347 18.38 24.97 -17.81
C GLN A 347 18.92 25.37 -16.43
N ALA A 348 18.13 25.23 -15.37
CA ALA A 348 18.56 25.49 -14.01
C ALA A 348 19.50 24.40 -13.43
N GLY A 349 19.69 23.27 -14.12
CA GLY A 349 20.54 22.17 -13.69
C GLY A 349 19.80 20.95 -13.13
N ALA A 350 18.47 20.90 -13.24
CA ALA A 350 17.69 19.76 -12.77
C ALA A 350 17.88 18.51 -13.65
N ARG A 351 17.74 17.32 -13.05
CA ARG A 351 17.74 16.03 -13.73
C ARG A 351 16.31 15.50 -13.85
N LEU A 352 15.86 15.31 -15.08
CA LEU A 352 14.55 14.73 -15.38
C LEU A 352 14.61 13.20 -15.36
N HIS A 353 13.64 12.57 -14.69
CA HIS A 353 13.50 11.12 -14.58
C HIS A 353 12.27 10.59 -15.33
N GLN A 354 12.17 9.26 -15.45
CA GLN A 354 11.00 8.61 -16.03
C GLN A 354 9.76 8.80 -15.15
N ALA A 355 8.58 8.84 -15.75
CA ALA A 355 7.33 8.93 -15.00
C ALA A 355 7.10 7.65 -14.18
N GLY A 356 7.16 7.75 -12.85
CA GLY A 356 7.11 6.60 -11.94
C GLY A 356 7.51 6.97 -10.50
N CYS A 357 7.48 5.99 -9.60
CA CYS A 357 7.77 6.17 -8.17
C CYS A 357 9.23 6.51 -7.89
N ASN A 358 10.16 5.81 -8.56
CA ASN A 358 11.60 6.04 -8.50
C ASN A 358 12.12 6.25 -7.06
N GLY A 359 12.78 7.38 -6.77
CA GLY A 359 13.36 7.73 -5.47
C GLY A 359 12.39 7.75 -4.29
N CYS A 360 11.07 7.86 -4.51
CA CYS A 360 10.06 7.80 -3.44
C CYS A 360 10.09 6.47 -2.66
N ILE A 361 10.46 5.39 -3.35
CA ILE A 361 10.59 4.04 -2.80
C ILE A 361 12.06 3.60 -2.68
N GLY A 362 13.00 4.53 -2.90
CA GLY A 362 14.44 4.26 -2.88
C GLY A 362 15.02 3.66 -4.16
N MET A 363 14.32 3.74 -5.30
CA MET A 363 14.85 3.27 -6.59
C MET A 363 15.59 4.38 -7.34
N GLY A 364 16.91 4.23 -7.47
CA GLY A 364 17.79 5.05 -8.34
C GLY A 364 18.22 6.43 -7.83
N GLN A 365 17.57 6.96 -6.80
CA GLN A 365 17.81 8.32 -6.29
C GLN A 365 18.02 8.33 -4.78
N ALA A 366 18.74 7.33 -4.26
CA ALA A 366 19.09 7.27 -2.85
C ALA A 366 20.00 8.46 -2.46
N PRO A 367 19.80 9.08 -1.28
CA PRO A 367 20.61 10.19 -0.84
C PRO A 367 21.99 9.69 -0.40
N ALA A 368 23.01 10.54 -0.53
CA ALA A 368 24.35 10.26 -0.03
C ALA A 368 24.33 10.11 1.51
N THR A 369 25.13 9.18 2.03
CA THR A 369 25.22 8.89 3.47
C THR A 369 25.49 10.15 4.29
N GLY A 370 24.67 10.39 5.31
CA GLY A 370 24.82 11.53 6.22
C GLY A 370 24.56 12.90 5.59
N ARG A 371 23.94 12.96 4.41
CA ARG A 371 23.58 14.20 3.72
C ARG A 371 22.07 14.41 3.70
N ASN A 372 21.65 15.65 3.90
CA ASN A 372 20.24 16.02 3.91
C ASN A 372 19.64 16.02 2.49
N SER A 373 18.45 15.44 2.37
CA SER A 373 17.67 15.34 1.13
C SER A 373 16.27 15.90 1.36
N LEU A 374 15.88 16.93 0.61
CA LEU A 374 14.53 17.49 0.66
C LEU A 374 13.69 16.84 -0.43
N ARG A 375 12.50 16.38 -0.06
CA ARG A 375 11.63 15.64 -0.96
C ARG A 375 10.18 16.05 -0.81
N THR A 376 9.47 16.13 -1.92
CA THR A 376 8.01 16.29 -1.93
C THR A 376 7.26 14.96 -1.76
N THR A 377 7.94 13.93 -1.25
CA THR A 377 7.41 12.57 -1.04
C THR A 377 6.54 12.47 0.21
N PRO A 378 5.77 11.37 0.41
CA PRO A 378 4.96 11.21 1.61
C PRO A 378 5.74 10.68 2.83
N ARG A 379 6.89 9.99 2.64
CA ARG A 379 7.56 9.26 3.74
C ARG A 379 9.06 9.57 3.86
N ASN A 380 9.53 9.62 5.10
CA ASN A 380 10.94 9.75 5.50
C ASN A 380 11.33 8.84 6.68
N PHE A 381 10.67 7.68 6.83
CA PHE A 381 11.09 6.66 7.80
C PHE A 381 12.50 6.14 7.47
N PRO A 382 13.29 5.70 8.48
CA PRO A 382 14.66 5.24 8.26
C PRO A 382 14.77 4.15 7.19
N GLY A 383 15.69 4.30 6.25
CA GLY A 383 15.95 3.33 5.19
C GLY A 383 15.01 3.43 3.98
N ARG A 384 13.94 4.22 4.05
CA ARG A 384 12.90 4.28 3.01
C ARG A 384 13.45 4.74 1.66
N SER A 385 14.41 5.66 1.67
CA SER A 385 14.97 6.23 0.44
C SER A 385 16.09 5.39 -0.18
N GLY A 386 16.34 4.17 0.33
CA GLY A 386 17.40 3.27 -0.14
C GLY A 386 18.72 3.38 0.63
N THR A 387 18.82 4.29 1.60
CA THR A 387 19.98 4.45 2.50
C THR A 387 19.52 4.29 3.95
N LYS A 388 20.13 3.37 4.71
CA LYS A 388 19.68 3.01 6.08
C LYS A 388 19.64 4.20 7.05
N GLU A 389 20.65 5.06 6.99
CA GLU A 389 20.79 6.28 7.80
C GLU A 389 20.42 7.53 6.98
N ASP A 390 19.29 7.46 6.27
CA ASP A 390 18.85 8.56 5.41
C ASP A 390 18.35 9.77 6.22
N SER A 391 18.79 10.97 5.81
CA SER A 391 18.36 12.24 6.37
C SER A 391 17.41 12.92 5.39
N VAL A 392 16.16 12.43 5.34
CA VAL A 392 15.13 12.92 4.41
C VAL A 392 14.15 13.86 5.10
N PHE A 393 13.99 15.06 4.54
CA PHE A 393 13.00 16.04 4.95
C PHE A 393 11.84 16.07 3.95
N LEU A 394 10.60 16.20 4.44
CA LEU A 394 9.41 16.27 3.59
C LEU A 394 8.88 17.69 3.54
N CYS A 395 8.70 18.26 2.35
CA CYS A 395 8.27 19.65 2.18
C CYS A 395 7.45 19.86 0.89
N SER A 396 6.94 21.07 0.70
CA SER A 396 6.26 21.50 -0.53
C SER A 396 7.24 21.65 -1.72
N PRO A 397 6.76 21.58 -2.98
CA PRO A 397 7.57 21.88 -4.15
C PRO A 397 8.25 23.26 -4.11
N GLU A 398 7.59 24.25 -3.51
CA GLU A 398 8.09 25.61 -3.33
C GLU A 398 9.33 25.62 -2.43
N THR A 399 9.23 24.99 -1.27
CA THR A 399 10.36 24.85 -0.33
C THR A 399 11.49 24.06 -0.98
N ALA A 400 11.18 22.98 -1.69
CA ALA A 400 12.17 22.16 -2.39
C ALA A 400 12.93 22.94 -3.48
N ALA A 401 12.21 23.72 -4.29
CA ALA A 401 12.80 24.53 -5.37
C ALA A 401 13.59 25.73 -4.83
N ALA A 402 13.06 26.43 -3.81
CA ALA A 402 13.76 27.51 -3.13
C ALA A 402 15.09 27.01 -2.53
N SER A 403 15.04 25.86 -1.86
CA SER A 403 16.23 25.24 -1.25
C SER A 403 17.24 24.74 -2.28
N ALA A 404 16.79 24.30 -3.46
CA ALA A 404 17.68 23.92 -4.56
C ALA A 404 18.49 25.11 -5.09
N LEU A 405 17.91 26.31 -5.10
CA LEU A 405 18.60 27.54 -5.53
C LEU A 405 19.67 28.00 -4.54
N THR A 406 19.44 27.81 -3.24
CA THR A 406 20.34 28.31 -2.19
C THR A 406 21.34 27.27 -1.69
N GLY A 407 21.03 25.98 -1.82
CA GLY A 407 21.84 24.88 -1.30
C GLY A 407 21.61 24.58 0.18
N GLU A 408 20.61 25.20 0.78
CA GLU A 408 20.18 25.03 2.16
C GLU A 408 18.66 25.09 2.26
N ILE A 409 18.08 24.58 3.35
CA ILE A 409 16.65 24.69 3.62
C ILE A 409 16.28 26.19 3.62
N THR A 410 15.35 26.57 2.75
CA THR A 410 14.95 27.96 2.54
C THR A 410 13.45 28.10 2.68
N ASP A 411 13.00 29.06 3.48
CA ASP A 411 11.61 29.49 3.49
C ASP A 411 11.28 30.15 2.14
N PRO A 412 10.36 29.60 1.34
CA PRO A 412 10.14 30.09 -0.01
C PRO A 412 9.62 31.55 -0.04
N ARG A 413 9.05 32.05 1.07
CA ARG A 413 8.60 33.45 1.19
C ARG A 413 9.74 34.47 1.22
N THR A 414 10.98 34.03 1.48
CA THR A 414 12.15 34.93 1.47
C THR A 414 12.76 35.10 0.08
N LEU A 415 12.20 34.43 -0.95
CA LEU A 415 12.62 34.65 -2.32
C LEU A 415 12.19 36.05 -2.78
N GLU A 416 13.10 36.80 -3.40
CA GLU A 416 12.83 38.12 -3.98
C GLU A 416 12.14 37.99 -5.37
N ILE A 417 11.07 37.20 -5.45
CA ILE A 417 10.21 37.05 -6.62
C ILE A 417 8.74 37.06 -6.20
N ASP A 418 7.85 37.51 -7.08
CA ASP A 418 6.40 37.34 -6.87
C ASP A 418 6.04 35.86 -6.89
N TYR A 419 5.03 35.47 -6.11
CA TYR A 419 4.56 34.09 -6.06
C TYR A 419 4.03 33.66 -7.44
N PRO A 420 4.55 32.57 -8.04
CA PRO A 420 4.08 32.10 -9.34
C PRO A 420 2.68 31.50 -9.23
N ASN A 421 1.66 32.27 -9.62
CA ASN A 421 0.27 31.79 -9.66
C ASN A 421 0.06 30.89 -10.88
N ILE A 422 0.26 29.59 -10.69
CA ILE A 422 0.11 28.58 -11.74
C ILE A 422 -1.37 28.25 -11.95
N GLN A 423 -1.77 28.17 -13.22
CA GLN A 423 -3.08 27.70 -13.63
C GLN A 423 -2.92 26.36 -14.36
N ASP A 424 -3.83 25.43 -14.12
CA ASP A 424 -3.84 24.16 -14.84
C ASP A 424 -4.08 24.39 -16.35
N PRO A 425 -3.55 23.52 -17.23
CA PRO A 425 -3.82 23.57 -18.65
C PRO A 425 -5.32 23.42 -18.92
N LYS A 426 -5.92 24.36 -19.67
CA LYS A 426 -7.36 24.31 -20.02
C LYS A 426 -7.76 23.05 -20.80
N LYS A 427 -6.80 22.42 -21.46
CA LYS A 427 -6.96 21.19 -22.24
C LYS A 427 -5.76 20.30 -21.94
N PRO A 428 -5.76 19.57 -20.81
CA PRO A 428 -4.65 18.70 -20.46
C PRO A 428 -4.49 17.62 -21.53
N THR A 429 -3.27 17.13 -21.71
CA THR A 429 -3.02 16.06 -22.68
C THR A 429 -3.66 14.77 -22.19
N ILE A 430 -4.59 14.21 -22.95
CA ILE A 430 -5.18 12.91 -22.62
C ILE A 430 -4.41 11.82 -23.38
N ASP A 431 -3.65 11.01 -22.64
CA ASP A 431 -3.00 9.81 -23.17
C ASP A 431 -3.65 8.55 -22.57
N ILE A 432 -4.37 7.83 -23.42
CA ILE A 432 -5.01 6.54 -23.07
C ILE A 432 -4.24 5.34 -23.64
N ASN A 433 -3.19 5.56 -24.43
CA ASN A 433 -2.52 4.48 -25.17
C ASN A 433 -1.58 3.66 -24.29
N LEU A 434 -1.16 4.20 -23.16
CA LEU A 434 -0.30 3.52 -22.20
C LEU A 434 -1.07 2.77 -21.10
N LEU A 435 -2.40 2.83 -21.12
CA LEU A 435 -3.29 2.03 -20.29
C LEU A 435 -4.05 1.04 -21.19
N GLU A 436 -3.46 -0.14 -21.39
CA GLU A 436 -4.10 -1.19 -22.19
C GLU A 436 -5.41 -1.63 -21.52
N LYS A 437 -6.49 -1.69 -22.30
CA LYS A 437 -7.80 -2.15 -21.82
C LYS A 437 -7.80 -3.69 -21.68
N PRO A 438 -8.61 -4.23 -20.74
CA PRO A 438 -8.88 -5.66 -20.65
C PRO A 438 -9.33 -6.25 -21.99
N LEU A 439 -8.88 -7.47 -22.28
CA LEU A 439 -9.44 -8.27 -23.36
C LEU A 439 -10.84 -8.77 -23.00
N SER A 440 -11.62 -9.19 -23.99
CA SER A 440 -12.86 -9.91 -23.73
C SER A 440 -12.56 -11.27 -23.05
N LEU A 441 -13.54 -11.85 -22.35
CA LEU A 441 -13.38 -13.16 -21.69
C LEU A 441 -12.92 -14.26 -22.67
N GLU A 442 -13.44 -14.25 -23.90
CA GLU A 442 -13.09 -15.24 -24.93
C GLU A 442 -11.62 -15.10 -25.35
N GLU A 443 -11.17 -13.89 -25.65
CA GLU A 443 -9.78 -13.62 -26.02
C GLU A 443 -8.81 -13.85 -24.84
N ALA A 444 -9.22 -13.46 -23.63
CA ALA A 444 -8.41 -13.61 -22.42
C ALA A 444 -8.07 -15.07 -22.12
N ARG A 445 -9.00 -16.00 -22.38
CA ARG A 445 -8.80 -17.45 -22.15
C ARG A 445 -7.71 -18.07 -23.03
N GLU A 446 -7.46 -17.48 -24.19
CA GLU A 446 -6.42 -17.93 -25.13
C GLU A 446 -5.02 -17.38 -24.79
N ILE A 447 -4.90 -16.52 -23.77
CA ILE A 447 -3.63 -15.94 -23.36
C ILE A 447 -2.88 -16.88 -22.42
N GLU A 448 -1.65 -17.26 -22.79
CA GLU A 448 -0.73 -17.93 -21.90
C GLU A 448 0.03 -16.94 -21.01
N LEU A 449 0.28 -17.31 -19.76
CA LEU A 449 1.08 -16.51 -18.83
C LEU A 449 2.57 -16.62 -19.17
N TYR A 450 3.20 -15.48 -19.47
CA TYR A 450 4.65 -15.42 -19.66
C TYR A 450 5.36 -15.47 -18.31
N LYS A 451 6.21 -16.47 -18.08
CA LYS A 451 6.99 -16.59 -16.83
C LYS A 451 8.47 -16.68 -17.13
N GLY A 452 9.19 -15.61 -16.78
CA GLY A 452 10.65 -15.63 -16.80
C GLY A 452 11.21 -16.59 -15.74
N PRO A 453 12.53 -16.84 -15.75
CA PRO A 453 13.17 -17.80 -14.83
C PRO A 453 12.99 -17.48 -13.35
N ASN A 454 12.66 -16.23 -13.01
CA ASN A 454 12.44 -15.76 -11.65
C ASN A 454 10.94 -15.65 -11.27
N ILE A 455 10.05 -16.36 -11.98
CA ILE A 455 8.61 -16.33 -11.71
C ILE A 455 8.11 -17.77 -11.63
N ALA A 456 7.51 -18.13 -10.49
CA ALA A 456 7.05 -19.49 -10.23
C ALA A 456 5.59 -19.49 -9.76
N SER A 457 4.78 -20.41 -10.30
CA SER A 457 3.41 -20.63 -9.82
C SER A 457 3.39 -20.95 -8.33
N ILE A 458 2.36 -20.47 -7.64
CA ILE A 458 2.08 -20.93 -6.28
C ILE A 458 1.65 -22.40 -6.34
N PRO A 459 2.32 -23.31 -5.61
CA PRO A 459 1.96 -24.72 -5.61
C PRO A 459 0.61 -24.94 -4.95
N GLU A 460 -0.07 -26.02 -5.33
CA GLU A 460 -1.31 -26.42 -4.68
C GLU A 460 -1.07 -26.71 -3.18
N MET A 461 -1.99 -26.24 -2.35
CA MET A 461 -1.92 -26.45 -0.90
C MET A 461 -2.85 -27.60 -0.52
N ASP A 462 -2.35 -28.60 0.19
CA ASP A 462 -3.19 -29.69 0.68
C ASP A 462 -4.25 -29.19 1.67
N GLN A 463 -5.42 -29.83 1.66
CA GLN A 463 -6.45 -29.64 2.68
C GLN A 463 -5.91 -29.98 4.08
N LEU A 464 -6.58 -29.46 5.11
CA LEU A 464 -6.28 -29.85 6.48
C LEU A 464 -6.59 -31.35 6.67
N PRO A 465 -5.58 -32.18 6.99
CA PRO A 465 -5.80 -33.59 7.25
C PRO A 465 -6.47 -33.76 8.61
N ASP A 466 -7.08 -34.91 8.83
CA ASP A 466 -7.70 -35.22 10.11
C ASP A 466 -6.66 -35.55 11.20
N GLN A 467 -5.44 -35.92 10.80
CA GLN A 467 -4.32 -36.18 11.68
C GLN A 467 -3.05 -35.46 11.18
N LEU A 468 -2.34 -34.82 12.10
CA LEU A 468 -1.00 -34.27 11.88
C LEU A 468 -0.03 -34.87 12.89
N GLU A 469 1.07 -35.43 12.39
CA GLU A 469 2.23 -35.81 13.20
C GLU A 469 3.43 -35.02 12.69
N VAL A 470 3.79 -33.94 13.39
CA VAL A 470 4.75 -32.94 12.88
C VAL A 470 5.86 -32.65 13.90
N PRO A 471 7.15 -32.70 13.52
CA PRO A 471 8.25 -32.30 14.39
C PRO A 471 8.29 -30.78 14.57
N ILE A 472 8.75 -30.31 15.73
CA ILE A 472 9.09 -28.91 15.96
C ILE A 472 10.46 -28.64 15.35
N LEU A 473 10.52 -27.86 14.27
CA LEU A 473 11.80 -27.52 13.62
C LEU A 473 12.44 -26.25 14.17
N LEU A 474 11.68 -25.41 14.87
CA LEU A 474 12.17 -24.15 15.41
C LEU A 474 11.39 -23.79 16.68
N LYS A 475 12.12 -23.46 17.75
CA LYS A 475 11.59 -22.89 18.99
C LYS A 475 12.19 -21.50 19.17
N MET A 476 11.34 -20.48 19.24
CA MET A 476 11.73 -19.07 19.24
C MET A 476 11.21 -18.34 20.48
N GLY A 477 11.89 -17.25 20.85
CA GLY A 477 11.46 -16.37 21.94
C GLY A 477 10.27 -15.49 21.56
N ASP A 478 10.10 -14.41 22.33
CA ASP A 478 9.09 -13.40 22.09
C ASP A 478 9.49 -12.46 20.93
N ASN A 479 8.52 -11.72 20.40
CA ASN A 479 8.73 -10.56 19.53
C ASN A 479 9.41 -10.85 18.19
N ILE A 480 9.31 -12.08 17.69
CA ILE A 480 9.79 -12.42 16.35
C ILE A 480 8.98 -11.65 15.30
N SER A 481 9.65 -10.78 14.56
CA SER A 481 9.07 -9.95 13.52
C SER A 481 9.01 -10.67 12.18
N THR A 482 8.20 -10.16 11.27
CA THR A 482 8.20 -10.60 9.87
C THR A 482 9.53 -10.40 9.16
N ASP A 483 10.40 -9.50 9.63
CA ASP A 483 11.75 -9.34 9.08
C ASP A 483 12.68 -10.46 9.54
N GLU A 484 12.51 -10.95 10.77
CA GLU A 484 13.23 -12.12 11.27
C GLU A 484 12.69 -13.43 10.64
N ILE A 485 11.38 -13.49 10.34
CA ILE A 485 10.79 -14.62 9.60
C ILE A 485 11.24 -14.62 8.14
N LEU A 486 11.25 -13.47 7.49
CA LEU A 486 11.70 -13.32 6.10
C LEU A 486 12.21 -11.91 5.88
N ALA A 487 13.52 -11.77 5.67
CA ALA A 487 14.14 -10.46 5.54
C ALA A 487 13.59 -9.67 4.35
N GLY A 488 13.53 -8.34 4.47
CA GLY A 488 13.25 -7.43 3.37
C GLY A 488 14.51 -7.07 2.57
N GLY A 489 14.45 -5.90 1.93
CA GLY A 489 15.61 -5.27 1.29
C GLY A 489 16.03 -5.87 -0.07
N ALA A 490 17.02 -5.22 -0.68
CA ALA A 490 17.45 -5.49 -2.05
C ALA A 490 17.93 -6.93 -2.31
N ARG A 491 18.30 -7.69 -1.27
CA ARG A 491 18.72 -9.10 -1.40
C ARG A 491 17.54 -10.07 -1.58
N VAL A 492 16.41 -9.82 -0.90
CA VAL A 492 15.28 -10.77 -0.85
C VAL A 492 14.12 -10.31 -1.73
N LEU A 493 13.85 -9.00 -1.78
CA LEU A 493 12.74 -8.43 -2.55
C LEU A 493 12.70 -8.83 -4.04
N PRO A 494 13.85 -8.98 -4.75
CA PRO A 494 13.83 -9.43 -6.15
C PRO A 494 13.23 -10.83 -6.37
N PHE A 495 13.06 -11.65 -5.33
CA PHE A 495 12.53 -13.01 -5.44
C PHE A 495 11.04 -13.10 -5.09
N ARG A 496 10.33 -11.98 -4.91
CA ARG A 496 8.91 -11.98 -4.49
C ARG A 496 7.99 -12.79 -5.38
N SER A 497 8.26 -12.83 -6.69
CA SER A 497 7.51 -13.60 -7.69
C SER A 497 7.93 -15.08 -7.76
N ASN A 498 8.92 -15.50 -6.96
CA ASN A 498 9.52 -16.83 -6.99
C ASN A 498 9.47 -17.47 -5.61
N LEU A 499 8.35 -18.11 -5.28
CA LEU A 499 8.15 -18.73 -3.97
C LEU A 499 9.26 -19.74 -3.59
N PRO A 500 9.71 -20.65 -4.49
CA PRO A 500 10.85 -21.51 -4.21
C PRO A 500 12.13 -20.75 -3.85
N GLU A 501 12.53 -19.75 -4.63
CA GLU A 501 13.77 -19.00 -4.38
C GLU A 501 13.67 -18.12 -3.13
N ILE A 502 12.56 -17.42 -2.93
CA ILE A 502 12.40 -16.56 -1.74
C ILE A 502 12.31 -17.39 -0.46
N SER A 503 11.83 -18.63 -0.53
CA SER A 503 11.76 -19.51 0.64
C SER A 503 13.12 -19.86 1.24
N LYS A 504 14.20 -19.77 0.47
CA LYS A 504 15.59 -19.96 0.95
C LYS A 504 15.98 -18.99 2.05
N PHE A 505 15.32 -17.83 2.13
CA PHE A 505 15.59 -16.79 3.12
C PHE A 505 14.70 -16.92 4.37
N ALA A 506 13.76 -17.87 4.40
CA ALA A 506 12.83 -18.03 5.52
C ALA A 506 13.59 -18.44 6.79
N PHE A 507 13.41 -17.65 7.85
CA PHE A 507 14.05 -17.78 9.16
C PHE A 507 15.58 -17.78 9.15
N GLU A 508 16.24 -17.36 8.07
CA GLU A 508 17.70 -17.40 7.95
C GLU A 508 18.41 -16.57 9.05
N ILE A 509 17.77 -15.48 9.50
CA ILE A 509 18.30 -14.60 10.57
C ILE A 509 18.29 -15.32 11.92
N ILE A 510 17.36 -16.26 12.10
CA ILE A 510 17.16 -16.99 13.36
C ILE A 510 17.92 -18.32 13.34
N ASP A 511 17.81 -19.08 12.26
CA ASP A 511 18.48 -20.36 12.05
C ASP A 511 18.72 -20.60 10.56
N GLU A 512 19.98 -20.45 10.12
CA GLU A 512 20.42 -20.66 8.74
C GLU A 512 20.11 -22.07 8.19
N SER A 513 19.97 -23.06 9.07
CA SER A 513 19.68 -24.45 8.66
C SER A 513 18.19 -24.77 8.61
N TYR A 514 17.31 -23.79 8.87
CA TYR A 514 15.86 -23.96 8.78
C TYR A 514 15.41 -24.38 7.38
N TYR A 515 15.95 -23.76 6.32
CA TYR A 515 15.59 -24.10 4.94
C TYR A 515 15.82 -25.59 4.64
N ASP A 516 17.01 -26.11 4.94
CA ASP A 516 17.36 -27.51 4.68
C ASP A 516 16.51 -28.50 5.48
N ARG A 517 16.19 -28.17 6.74
CA ARG A 517 15.31 -29.01 7.57
C ARG A 517 13.87 -28.95 7.09
N GLY A 518 13.38 -27.76 6.74
CA GLY A 518 12.04 -27.54 6.20
C GLY A 518 11.82 -28.34 4.92
N MET A 519 12.73 -28.22 3.94
CA MET A 519 12.66 -29.00 2.69
C MET A 519 12.57 -30.52 2.94
N LYS A 520 13.37 -31.06 3.88
CA LYS A 520 13.30 -32.48 4.25
C LYS A 520 11.97 -32.86 4.90
N SER A 521 11.44 -32.00 5.78
CA SER A 521 10.18 -32.26 6.50
C SER A 521 8.96 -32.13 5.61
N ARG A 522 9.00 -31.20 4.64
CA ARG A 522 7.93 -30.94 3.66
C ARG A 522 7.53 -32.20 2.91
N ASP A 523 8.51 -32.96 2.45
CA ASP A 523 8.30 -34.17 1.65
C ASP A 523 7.84 -35.38 2.52
N GLN A 524 7.66 -35.18 3.83
CA GLN A 524 7.15 -36.16 4.79
C GLN A 524 5.76 -35.74 5.32
N SER A 525 5.69 -35.10 6.49
CA SER A 525 4.44 -34.65 7.11
C SER A 525 4.34 -33.13 7.26
N GLY A 526 5.39 -32.40 6.85
CA GLY A 526 5.59 -31.00 7.21
C GLY A 526 6.14 -30.86 8.63
N HIS A 527 5.99 -29.68 9.23
CA HIS A 527 6.50 -29.40 10.57
C HIS A 527 5.69 -28.37 11.34
N ALA A 528 6.05 -28.18 12.61
CA ALA A 528 5.59 -27.10 13.46
C ALA A 528 6.72 -26.13 13.82
N ILE A 529 6.34 -24.91 14.17
CA ILE A 529 7.18 -23.98 14.92
C ILE A 529 6.53 -23.66 16.26
N VAL A 530 7.38 -23.32 17.24
CA VAL A 530 6.95 -22.86 18.56
C VAL A 530 7.56 -21.49 18.81
N ALA A 531 6.78 -20.54 19.33
CA ALA A 531 7.27 -19.19 19.63
C ALA A 531 6.67 -18.62 20.92
N GLY A 532 7.27 -17.54 21.40
CA GLY A 532 6.77 -16.76 22.54
C GLY A 532 5.59 -15.85 22.19
N PHE A 533 5.54 -14.68 22.82
CA PHE A 533 4.53 -13.66 22.59
C PHE A 533 4.78 -12.86 21.32
N ASN A 534 3.72 -12.26 20.76
CA ASN A 534 3.80 -11.29 19.67
C ASN A 534 4.54 -11.82 18.42
N TYR A 535 4.27 -13.09 18.07
CA TYR A 535 4.87 -13.73 16.90
C TYR A 535 4.33 -13.15 15.59
N GLY A 536 5.24 -12.78 14.70
CA GLY A 536 4.95 -12.18 13.39
C GLY A 536 4.69 -10.68 13.42
N GLN A 537 5.26 -9.95 14.38
CA GLN A 537 5.07 -8.50 14.45
C GLN A 537 5.70 -7.76 13.25
N GLY A 538 5.22 -6.54 12.98
CA GLY A 538 5.80 -5.67 11.96
C GLY A 538 5.03 -5.68 10.65
N SER A 539 5.73 -5.91 9.54
CA SER A 539 5.24 -5.67 8.19
C SER A 539 4.12 -6.63 7.78
N SER A 540 3.19 -6.19 6.92
CA SER A 540 2.06 -6.99 6.43
C SER A 540 2.43 -8.05 5.37
N ARG A 541 3.72 -8.39 5.23
CA ARG A 541 4.22 -9.25 4.14
C ARG A 541 3.68 -10.67 4.26
N GLU A 542 2.88 -11.07 3.27
CA GLU A 542 2.26 -12.40 3.19
C GLU A 542 3.30 -13.51 2.96
N HIS A 543 4.44 -13.19 2.33
CA HIS A 543 5.57 -14.10 2.17
C HIS A 543 6.10 -14.64 3.50
N ALA A 544 5.96 -13.91 4.61
CA ALA A 544 6.35 -14.40 5.94
C ALA A 544 5.51 -15.60 6.39
N ALA A 545 4.33 -15.84 5.82
CA ALA A 545 3.54 -17.06 6.03
C ALA A 545 3.71 -18.02 4.84
N LEU A 546 3.65 -17.51 3.60
CA LEU A 546 3.69 -18.32 2.39
C LEU A 546 5.03 -19.06 2.19
N ALA A 547 6.17 -18.42 2.46
CA ALA A 547 7.48 -19.07 2.33
C ALA A 547 7.68 -20.21 3.36
N PRO A 548 7.41 -20.03 4.66
CA PRO A 548 7.37 -21.14 5.60
C PRO A 548 6.38 -22.24 5.21
N ARG A 549 5.20 -21.88 4.69
CA ARG A 549 4.21 -22.86 4.19
C ARG A 549 4.77 -23.69 3.04
N HIS A 550 5.50 -23.07 2.11
CA HIS A 550 6.19 -23.74 1.02
C HIS A 550 7.25 -24.73 1.54
N LEU A 551 7.92 -24.42 2.64
CA LEU A 551 8.87 -25.29 3.31
C LEU A 551 8.23 -26.36 4.21
N GLY A 552 6.90 -26.51 4.18
CA GLY A 552 6.20 -27.56 4.92
C GLY A 552 5.66 -27.15 6.29
N LEU A 553 5.67 -25.86 6.65
CA LEU A 553 5.07 -25.41 7.91
C LEU A 553 3.56 -25.72 7.92
N ARG A 554 3.10 -26.47 8.93
CA ARG A 554 1.69 -26.85 9.12
C ARG A 554 1.06 -26.21 10.36
N VAL A 555 1.85 -26.01 11.42
CA VAL A 555 1.37 -25.53 12.72
C VAL A 555 2.29 -24.45 13.26
N ALA A 556 1.72 -23.31 13.65
CA ALA A 556 2.39 -22.33 14.49
C ALA A 556 1.74 -22.38 15.89
N LEU A 557 2.49 -22.85 16.88
CA LEU A 557 2.06 -22.93 18.28
C LEU A 557 2.78 -21.88 19.11
N VAL A 558 2.10 -20.80 19.51
CA VAL A 558 2.76 -19.65 20.13
C VAL A 558 2.04 -19.19 21.40
N LYS A 559 2.61 -18.26 22.16
CA LYS A 559 1.87 -17.65 23.28
C LYS A 559 0.83 -16.65 22.78
N ASP A 560 1.21 -15.81 21.82
CA ASP A 560 0.32 -14.84 21.15
C ASP A 560 0.84 -14.44 19.76
N PHE A 561 -0.06 -13.96 18.89
CA PHE A 561 0.26 -13.54 17.52
C PHE A 561 0.04 -12.05 17.29
N ALA A 562 0.88 -11.46 16.42
CA ALA A 562 0.51 -10.22 15.77
C ALA A 562 -0.65 -10.44 14.76
N ARG A 563 -1.67 -9.56 14.82
CA ARG A 563 -2.95 -9.72 14.10
C ARG A 563 -2.83 -10.03 12.61
N ILE A 564 -1.99 -9.28 11.87
CA ILE A 564 -1.89 -9.44 10.40
C ILE A 564 -1.20 -10.76 10.06
N HIS A 565 -0.13 -11.11 10.77
CA HIS A 565 0.57 -12.36 10.53
C HIS A 565 -0.33 -13.56 10.85
N TRP A 566 -1.09 -13.51 11.94
CA TRP A 566 -2.11 -14.51 12.26
C TRP A 566 -3.09 -14.74 11.09
N GLN A 567 -3.60 -13.67 10.48
CA GLN A 567 -4.49 -13.78 9.32
C GLN A 567 -3.76 -14.42 8.11
N ASN A 568 -2.51 -14.05 7.87
CA ASN A 568 -1.73 -14.62 6.77
C ASN A 568 -1.47 -16.13 6.96
N LEU A 569 -1.27 -16.60 8.19
CA LEU A 569 -1.17 -18.04 8.49
C LEU A 569 -2.46 -18.77 8.08
N VAL A 570 -3.62 -18.22 8.44
CA VAL A 570 -4.93 -18.76 8.05
C VAL A 570 -5.11 -18.75 6.52
N ASN A 571 -4.72 -17.66 5.86
CA ASN A 571 -4.84 -17.51 4.41
C ASN A 571 -4.09 -18.61 3.63
N PHE A 572 -3.00 -19.15 4.18
CA PHE A 572 -2.19 -20.20 3.55
C PHE A 572 -2.28 -21.56 4.26
N GLY A 573 -3.32 -21.76 5.08
CA GLY A 573 -3.61 -23.06 5.69
C GLY A 573 -2.60 -23.52 6.74
N ILE A 574 -1.86 -22.59 7.36
CA ILE A 574 -1.04 -22.87 8.54
C ILE A 574 -1.92 -22.73 9.78
N LEU A 575 -2.03 -23.78 10.60
CA LEU A 575 -2.87 -23.80 11.79
C LEU A 575 -2.25 -22.90 12.88
N PRO A 576 -2.88 -21.75 13.23
CA PRO A 576 -2.35 -20.85 14.24
C PRO A 576 -3.04 -21.11 15.58
N ILE A 577 -2.34 -21.79 16.49
CA ILE A 577 -2.85 -22.16 17.81
C ILE A 577 -2.03 -21.48 18.89
N THR A 578 -2.67 -21.15 20.01
CA THR A 578 -1.98 -20.59 21.17
C THR A 578 -2.08 -21.47 22.39
N PHE A 579 -1.11 -21.37 23.29
CA PHE A 579 -1.16 -22.10 24.56
C PHE A 579 -2.31 -21.60 25.44
N VAL A 580 -3.05 -22.52 26.08
CA VAL A 580 -3.95 -22.15 27.19
C VAL A 580 -3.13 -21.82 28.45
N GLN A 581 -2.02 -22.54 28.66
CA GLN A 581 -1.08 -22.29 29.74
C GLN A 581 0.30 -21.95 29.17
N GLU A 582 0.71 -20.70 29.28
CA GLU A 582 1.96 -20.19 28.70
C GLU A 582 3.21 -20.96 29.15
N LYS A 583 3.22 -21.53 30.36
CA LYS A 583 4.32 -22.36 30.89
C LYS A 583 4.54 -23.67 30.12
N ASP A 584 3.56 -24.13 29.34
CA ASP A 584 3.72 -25.33 28.52
C ASP A 584 4.72 -25.12 27.38
N TYR A 585 4.93 -23.86 26.96
CA TYR A 585 6.00 -23.46 26.05
C TYR A 585 7.39 -23.94 26.53
N ASP A 586 7.67 -23.82 27.83
CA ASP A 586 9.00 -24.12 28.40
C ASP A 586 9.35 -25.62 28.34
N SER A 587 8.37 -26.45 28.03
CA SER A 587 8.50 -27.90 28.07
C SER A 587 8.61 -28.58 26.71
N LEU A 588 8.41 -27.81 25.64
CA LEU A 588 8.58 -28.25 24.27
C LEU A 588 10.00 -27.93 23.84
N GLU A 589 10.65 -28.83 23.12
CA GLU A 589 11.97 -28.59 22.55
C GLU A 589 11.98 -28.82 21.04
N GLN A 590 12.98 -28.26 20.36
CA GLN A 590 13.22 -28.59 18.96
C GLN A 590 13.43 -30.10 18.80
N GLY A 591 12.76 -30.70 17.82
CA GLY A 591 12.75 -32.14 17.57
C GLY A 591 11.60 -32.90 18.25
N ASP A 592 10.91 -32.30 19.22
CA ASP A 592 9.68 -32.90 19.75
C ASP A 592 8.62 -33.02 18.66
N VAL A 593 7.85 -34.10 18.67
CA VAL A 593 6.83 -34.39 17.66
C VAL A 593 5.45 -34.14 18.23
N LEU A 594 4.71 -33.21 17.62
CA LEU A 594 3.34 -32.89 17.98
C LEU A 594 2.37 -33.80 17.23
N LEU A 595 1.44 -34.40 17.96
CA LEU A 595 0.36 -35.22 17.43
C LEU A 595 -0.98 -34.50 17.65
N LEU A 596 -1.66 -34.22 16.54
CA LEU A 596 -3.00 -33.65 16.49
C LEU A 596 -3.92 -34.66 15.80
N SER A 597 -5.03 -35.02 16.45
CA SER A 597 -6.00 -36.03 15.97
C SER A 597 -7.41 -35.45 15.92
N ASP A 598 -8.29 -36.05 15.11
CA ASP A 598 -9.67 -35.60 14.87
C ASP A 598 -9.74 -34.10 14.50
N LEU A 599 -8.72 -33.60 13.79
CA LEU A 599 -8.43 -32.18 13.69
C LEU A 599 -9.55 -31.43 12.98
N ARG A 600 -10.10 -32.01 11.90
CA ARG A 600 -11.15 -31.35 11.11
C ARG A 600 -12.41 -31.13 11.94
N LYS A 601 -12.82 -32.15 12.69
CA LYS A 601 -13.97 -32.08 13.60
C LYS A 601 -13.70 -31.13 14.77
N THR A 602 -12.50 -31.21 15.33
CA THR A 602 -12.11 -30.43 16.51
C THR A 602 -12.18 -28.94 16.26
N ILE A 603 -11.59 -28.46 15.15
CA ILE A 603 -11.60 -27.01 14.86
C ILE A 603 -12.99 -26.45 14.54
N GLN A 604 -13.95 -27.30 14.16
CA GLN A 604 -15.34 -26.90 13.91
C GLN A 604 -16.18 -26.83 15.19
N GLN A 605 -15.83 -27.61 16.22
CA GLN A 605 -16.69 -27.83 17.40
C GLN A 605 -16.13 -27.22 18.69
N ALA A 606 -14.81 -27.07 18.77
CA ALA A 606 -14.13 -26.68 19.99
C ALA A 606 -13.16 -25.52 19.75
N LYS A 607 -13.21 -24.53 20.64
CA LYS A 607 -12.23 -23.44 20.69
C LYS A 607 -10.95 -23.85 21.40
N GLU A 608 -11.00 -24.89 22.22
CA GLU A 608 -9.86 -25.45 22.95
C GLU A 608 -9.77 -26.94 22.70
N PHE A 609 -8.55 -27.44 22.50
CA PHE A 609 -8.28 -28.86 22.33
C PHE A 609 -6.89 -29.22 22.83
N THR A 610 -6.53 -30.50 22.77
CA THR A 610 -5.27 -31.00 23.31
C THR A 610 -4.35 -31.47 22.19
N VAL A 611 -3.09 -31.05 22.26
CA VAL A 611 -2.00 -31.56 21.42
C VAL A 611 -1.16 -32.52 22.26
N GLU A 612 -0.84 -33.69 21.71
CA GLU A 612 0.00 -34.67 22.39
C GLU A 612 1.46 -34.56 21.91
N VAL A 613 2.42 -34.78 22.81
CA VAL A 613 3.85 -34.80 22.45
C VAL A 613 4.31 -36.25 22.35
N LYS A 614 4.60 -36.74 21.14
CA LYS A 614 4.94 -38.17 20.94
C LYS A 614 6.16 -38.57 21.76
N GLY A 615 6.06 -39.69 22.46
CA GLY A 615 7.15 -40.25 23.29
C GLY A 615 7.35 -39.56 24.65
N LYS A 616 6.69 -38.43 24.91
CA LYS A 616 6.61 -37.80 26.23
C LYS A 616 5.14 -37.94 26.65
N ASN A 617 4.81 -38.64 27.73
CA ASN A 617 3.41 -38.78 28.19
C ASN A 617 2.83 -37.43 28.64
N LYS A 618 2.64 -36.50 27.69
CA LYS A 618 2.44 -35.08 27.87
C LYS A 618 1.40 -34.59 26.87
N ARG A 619 0.47 -33.82 27.40
CA ARG A 619 -0.71 -33.28 26.73
C ARG A 619 -0.75 -31.78 26.98
N ILE A 620 -0.83 -30.99 25.92
CA ILE A 620 -0.77 -29.53 25.97
C ILE A 620 -2.14 -28.99 25.55
N PRO A 621 -2.88 -28.32 26.45
CA PRO A 621 -4.10 -27.63 26.08
C PRO A 621 -3.77 -26.39 25.25
N VAL A 622 -4.41 -26.28 24.09
CA VAL A 622 -4.25 -25.19 23.13
C VAL A 622 -5.61 -24.59 22.78
N GLN A 623 -5.61 -23.34 22.34
CA GLN A 623 -6.79 -22.64 21.88
C GLN A 623 -6.65 -22.20 20.43
N LEU A 624 -7.79 -22.11 19.74
CA LEU A 624 -7.94 -21.68 18.36
C LEU A 624 -9.02 -20.61 18.29
N ALA A 625 -8.63 -19.40 17.91
CA ALA A 625 -9.53 -18.24 17.81
C ALA A 625 -9.84 -17.90 16.36
N LEU A 626 -10.59 -18.76 15.65
CA LEU A 626 -11.02 -18.51 14.27
C LEU A 626 -12.52 -18.17 14.18
N SER A 627 -12.90 -17.32 13.23
CA SER A 627 -14.29 -17.17 12.81
C SER A 627 -14.77 -18.38 11.99
N GLY A 628 -16.08 -18.55 11.83
CA GLY A 628 -16.65 -19.64 11.01
C GLY A 628 -16.09 -19.66 9.58
N ARG A 629 -15.99 -18.48 8.94
CA ARG A 629 -15.39 -18.32 7.61
C ARG A 629 -13.93 -18.80 7.57
N GLN A 630 -13.14 -18.43 8.58
CA GLN A 630 -11.73 -18.84 8.66
C GLN A 630 -11.58 -20.34 8.92
N ILE A 631 -12.50 -20.97 9.64
CA ILE A 631 -12.54 -22.44 9.79
C ILE A 631 -12.76 -23.09 8.42
N ASP A 632 -13.71 -22.61 7.63
CA ASP A 632 -13.96 -23.14 6.27
C ASP A 632 -12.73 -22.99 5.36
N MET A 633 -12.05 -21.84 5.44
CA MET A 633 -10.79 -21.60 4.72
C MET A 633 -9.71 -22.60 5.14
N MET A 634 -9.50 -22.79 6.44
CA MET A 634 -8.52 -23.73 6.99
C MET A 634 -8.79 -25.16 6.53
N LEU A 635 -10.04 -25.61 6.56
CA LEU A 635 -10.43 -26.97 6.12
C LEU A 635 -10.10 -27.23 4.65
N LYS A 636 -10.16 -26.19 3.81
CA LYS A 636 -9.82 -26.27 2.38
C LYS A 636 -8.32 -26.13 2.12
N GLY A 637 -7.49 -25.90 3.15
CA GLY A 637 -6.04 -25.74 3.01
C GLY A 637 -5.61 -24.29 2.76
N GLY A 638 -6.51 -23.32 2.96
CA GLY A 638 -6.24 -21.89 2.80
C GLY A 638 -7.28 -21.18 1.94
N LEU A 639 -7.10 -19.86 1.84
CA LEU A 639 -7.99 -18.93 1.15
C LEU A 639 -8.07 -19.20 -0.36
N ILE A 640 -6.93 -19.44 -1.01
CA ILE A 640 -6.84 -19.71 -2.45
C ILE A 640 -7.73 -20.90 -2.83
N ASN A 641 -7.61 -22.01 -2.11
CA ASN A 641 -8.39 -23.21 -2.36
C ASN A 641 -9.88 -23.01 -2.05
N TRP A 642 -10.19 -22.27 -0.99
CA TRP A 642 -11.56 -21.96 -0.61
C TRP A 642 -12.29 -21.17 -1.71
N VAL A 643 -11.63 -20.18 -2.31
CA VAL A 643 -12.17 -19.43 -3.46
C VAL A 643 -12.31 -20.32 -4.68
N LYS A 644 -11.27 -21.08 -5.03
CA LYS A 644 -11.28 -22.00 -6.18
C LYS A 644 -12.44 -23.01 -6.12
N ASP A 645 -12.76 -23.53 -4.93
CA ASP A 645 -13.88 -24.45 -4.71
C ASP A 645 -15.24 -23.76 -4.90
N ARG A 646 -15.40 -22.53 -4.43
CA ARG A 646 -16.63 -21.73 -4.59
C ARG A 646 -16.89 -21.34 -6.04
N GLN A 647 -15.85 -20.99 -6.80
CA GLN A 647 -15.99 -20.66 -8.21
C GLN A 647 -16.49 -21.85 -9.05
N LYS A 648 -16.05 -23.07 -8.72
CA LYS A 648 -16.55 -24.30 -9.38
C LYS A 648 -18.04 -24.55 -9.14
N ASN A 649 -18.58 -24.11 -8.01
CA ASN A 649 -19.98 -24.32 -7.63
C ASN A 649 -20.92 -23.22 -8.15
N GLN A 650 -20.40 -22.19 -8.83
CA GLN A 650 -21.17 -21.09 -9.43
C GLN A 650 -21.37 -21.25 -10.95
N VAL A 651 -20.75 -22.27 -11.55
CA VAL A 651 -20.95 -22.70 -12.95
C VAL A 651 -21.92 -23.87 -12.95
#